data_AF-B5JQ25-F1
#
_entry.id   AF-B5JQ25-F1
#
_cell.length_a   1.000
_cell.length_b   1.000
_cell.length_c   1.000
_cell.angle_alpha   90.00
_cell.angle_beta   90.00
_cell.angle_gamma   90.00
#
_symmetry.space_group_name_H-M   'P 1'
#
loop_
_entity.id
_entity.type
_entity.pdbx_description
1 polymer ?
#
loop_
_entity_poly.entity_id
_entity_poly.type
_entity_poly.pdbx_seq_one_letter_code
_entity_poly.pdbx_strand_id
1 'polypeptide(L)'
;MIASAYPEANRLAYRIRAAITGESNGLETAKLAWQQAEAVTRANADLKRALQALADGTLLDCLLIENAHPRLLETARSLDHTFVEAWKTRCETYGWRVADPVDAESVSKIQSAIDEQGDLKDWLFKQYRTAIRSKKQQIRAYQIIELIADRYPDDPNAKEEAAAKRAQLVETAAAEIKDIHEQLIPTETATETAHRYLSLGLPLAESTNALLAETLAAGTAAHHKTLADKVHALVESAKELAETADWQSIENTYLDCDYIIAIHEARGQLETELRAELEQVATKLSRLRSKHESSISIRLAIAEIRNGKTNIGKAVPIANRVAKLKSLETQATKTGNQIPADLQEEIKSAYAYARRKKLPFYGAIAALLAIGIFTATYFVQQNNKRENEAALQSEALAALQATEQSGQTDQVRNSLETWSAAITQAEPNSSLANQGELLTDWLDLQSSLETEYTSSVADLAKLASSPDALQNEAAIDRIAADIRKTRTNLAPDLGQEAETRFNVLLAQFEANKSAALEKDRQEIARVERELRIAANNATQAKTRAEFERLQNAAESRIQTLNTLLQSDSAATSRSQLAPLIQSSTQQLAAIETKWAALDDAWLRLAETKELTPYLNQLERIHSFDILPTDQKTAISQTLRLKSAFADLRNSQSLFAHSEAEKAFIKGQNYLQTQAELTEEERAYLTRLQNPEAFANVYQSTVQYFEGSADPQSEYRIYLVEPISKSDSQQNESHVAFTFRVRGFDELGKPEPAPRDIQFISRDDGSFWGFFYKPSTLSPESEYYNSTIANTISHLLGGADRLAVLKQLESLEQQDQLSPAFRVYWQQQFISFMELHPWKWGLALSPALKKRVAQLDALAVGETSQTLWLSTIEQTVPSSEYRLLVEQKLETLPQKEVAAIAELYQSAANGDYQLAGYVLSNGKADLLQDLDSATPLWTVNSLTGAIDRLKPDQSLTPYAPILRFALEGGDTAAQQLRKATFSSGLKLAEPPYSSLLPVLYR
;
A
#
# COMPACT_ATOMS: atom_id res chain seq x y z
N MET A 1 -16.69 -12.59 -46.87
CA MET A 1 -16.44 -14.02 -47.17
C MET A 1 -14.96 -14.43 -47.03
N ILE A 2 -14.07 -13.56 -46.54
CA ILE A 2 -12.77 -13.99 -45.96
C ILE A 2 -12.62 -13.17 -44.68
N ALA A 3 -12.77 -13.80 -43.51
CA ALA A 3 -12.64 -13.16 -42.19
C ALA A 3 -12.51 -14.17 -41.03
N SER A 4 -13.18 -15.33 -41.12
CA SER A 4 -13.40 -16.25 -39.97
C SER A 4 -12.91 -17.69 -40.18
N ALA A 5 -12.38 -18.04 -41.35
CA ALA A 5 -12.33 -19.43 -41.82
C ALA A 5 -10.91 -20.06 -41.85
N TYR A 6 -9.90 -19.41 -41.28
CA TYR A 6 -8.64 -20.10 -41.00
C TYR A 6 -8.83 -21.06 -39.81
N PRO A 7 -8.24 -22.26 -39.82
CA PRO A 7 -8.08 -23.02 -38.58
C PRO A 7 -7.16 -22.22 -37.66
N GLU A 8 -7.75 -21.59 -36.63
CA GLU A 8 -7.04 -20.71 -35.67
C GLU A 8 -5.71 -21.33 -35.26
N ALA A 9 -4.62 -20.56 -35.30
CA ALA A 9 -3.29 -21.10 -35.02
C ALA A 9 -3.20 -21.79 -33.65
N ASN A 10 -3.95 -21.28 -32.66
CA ASN A 10 -4.15 -21.91 -31.35
C ASN A 10 -4.88 -23.27 -31.46
N ARG A 11 -6.02 -23.34 -32.16
CA ARG A 11 -6.77 -24.61 -32.39
C ARG A 11 -5.94 -25.63 -33.17
N LEU A 12 -5.08 -25.17 -34.09
CA LEU A 12 -4.16 -26.02 -34.85
C LEU A 12 -3.01 -26.54 -33.98
N ALA A 13 -2.31 -25.67 -33.25
CA ALA A 13 -1.26 -26.05 -32.30
C ALA A 13 -1.79 -26.96 -31.19
N TYR A 14 -3.02 -26.74 -30.72
CA TYR A 14 -3.72 -27.61 -29.78
C TYR A 14 -3.99 -29.01 -30.35
N ARG A 15 -4.55 -29.11 -31.58
CA ARG A 15 -4.78 -30.42 -32.25
C ARG A 15 -3.44 -31.15 -32.49
N ILE A 16 -2.39 -30.41 -32.82
CA ILE A 16 -1.02 -30.94 -32.96
C ILE A 16 -0.46 -31.44 -31.62
N ARG A 17 -0.60 -30.66 -30.54
CA ARG A 17 -0.25 -31.07 -29.17
C ARG A 17 -0.96 -32.36 -28.75
N ALA A 18 -2.26 -32.47 -29.02
CA ALA A 18 -3.02 -33.71 -28.79
C ALA A 18 -2.43 -34.87 -29.61
N ALA A 19 -2.18 -34.66 -30.91
CA ALA A 19 -1.57 -35.66 -31.79
C ALA A 19 -0.15 -36.08 -31.37
N ILE A 20 0.65 -35.20 -30.76
CA ILE A 20 1.96 -35.53 -30.18
C ILE A 20 1.82 -36.48 -28.98
N THR A 21 0.80 -36.28 -28.15
CA THR A 21 0.54 -37.13 -26.97
C THR A 21 -0.16 -38.46 -27.30
N GLY A 22 -0.95 -38.49 -28.38
CA GLY A 22 -1.66 -39.69 -28.84
C GLY A 22 -0.84 -40.60 -29.75
N GLU A 23 -1.44 -41.74 -30.11
CA GLU A 23 -1.01 -42.56 -31.24
C GLU A 23 -1.28 -41.86 -32.58
N SER A 24 -0.91 -42.47 -33.71
CA SER A 24 -1.16 -41.85 -35.02
C SER A 24 -2.56 -42.19 -35.54
N ASN A 25 -3.28 -41.19 -36.05
CA ASN A 25 -4.61 -41.33 -36.64
C ASN A 25 -4.55 -41.39 -38.18
N GLY A 26 -3.38 -41.70 -38.75
CA GLY A 26 -3.17 -41.78 -40.19
C GLY A 26 -3.39 -40.44 -40.90
N LEU A 27 -4.34 -40.42 -41.83
CA LEU A 27 -4.60 -39.27 -42.71
C LEU A 27 -4.96 -37.99 -41.95
N GLU A 28 -5.68 -38.06 -40.83
CA GLU A 28 -6.03 -36.87 -40.04
C GLU A 28 -4.80 -36.25 -39.33
N THR A 29 -3.81 -37.07 -38.96
CA THR A 29 -2.52 -36.58 -38.43
C THR A 29 -1.61 -36.05 -39.53
N ALA A 30 -1.63 -36.63 -40.73
CA ALA A 30 -0.94 -36.07 -41.91
C ALA A 30 -1.55 -34.71 -42.34
N LYS A 31 -2.89 -34.61 -42.29
CA LYS A 31 -3.66 -33.38 -42.52
C LYS A 31 -3.30 -32.27 -41.54
N LEU A 32 -3.13 -32.58 -40.25
CA LEU A 32 -2.62 -31.61 -39.26
C LEU A 32 -1.23 -31.07 -39.60
N ALA A 33 -0.31 -31.95 -39.99
CA ALA A 33 1.05 -31.55 -40.38
C ALA A 33 1.05 -30.67 -41.65
N TRP A 34 0.24 -31.02 -42.64
CA TRP A 34 0.06 -30.23 -43.85
C TRP A 34 -0.56 -28.85 -43.53
N GLN A 35 -1.59 -28.80 -42.70
CA GLN A 35 -2.24 -27.56 -42.24
C GLN A 35 -1.26 -26.62 -41.54
N GLN A 36 -0.35 -27.16 -40.72
CA GLN A 36 0.70 -26.35 -40.07
C GLN A 36 1.74 -25.87 -41.06
N ALA A 37 2.27 -26.73 -41.93
CA ALA A 37 3.28 -26.35 -42.91
C ALA A 37 2.76 -25.22 -43.81
N GLU A 38 1.50 -25.30 -44.25
CA GLU A 38 0.85 -24.25 -45.02
C GLU A 38 0.66 -22.94 -44.23
N ALA A 39 0.25 -23.02 -42.96
CA ALA A 39 0.12 -21.86 -42.08
C ALA A 39 1.47 -21.17 -41.81
N VAL A 40 2.56 -21.93 -41.58
CA VAL A 40 3.90 -21.38 -41.34
C VAL A 40 4.50 -20.81 -42.63
N THR A 41 4.33 -21.45 -43.78
CA THR A 41 4.75 -20.88 -45.08
C THR A 41 4.12 -19.50 -45.31
N ARG A 42 2.83 -19.33 -44.97
CA ARG A 42 2.12 -18.05 -45.07
C ARG A 42 2.59 -17.03 -44.03
N ALA A 43 2.71 -17.43 -42.76
CA ALA A 43 3.22 -16.55 -41.69
C ALA A 43 4.63 -16.04 -42.01
N ASN A 44 5.54 -16.89 -42.49
CA ASN A 44 6.90 -16.49 -42.88
C ASN A 44 6.91 -15.58 -44.11
N ALA A 45 6.03 -15.79 -45.09
CA ALA A 45 5.87 -14.87 -46.22
C ALA A 45 5.42 -13.47 -45.74
N ASP A 46 4.52 -13.41 -44.76
CA ASP A 46 3.92 -12.17 -44.29
C ASP A 46 4.81 -11.42 -43.29
N LEU A 47 5.55 -12.15 -42.44
CA LEU A 47 6.67 -11.60 -41.65
C LEU A 47 7.71 -10.94 -42.56
N LYS A 48 8.03 -11.57 -43.70
CA LYS A 48 8.93 -10.99 -44.71
C LYS A 48 8.33 -9.74 -45.38
N ARG A 49 7.01 -9.70 -45.64
CA ARG A 49 6.33 -8.48 -46.14
C ARG A 49 6.38 -7.34 -45.10
N ALA A 50 6.15 -7.64 -43.83
CA ALA A 50 6.22 -6.68 -42.73
C ALA A 50 7.66 -6.16 -42.50
N LEU A 51 8.67 -7.01 -42.55
CA LEU A 51 10.08 -6.58 -42.50
C LEU A 51 10.45 -5.67 -43.67
N GLN A 52 9.97 -5.95 -44.89
CA GLN A 52 10.23 -5.07 -46.04
C GLN A 52 9.64 -3.68 -45.82
N ALA A 53 8.41 -3.58 -45.30
CA ALA A 53 7.81 -2.29 -44.93
C ALA A 53 8.62 -1.52 -43.87
N LEU A 54 9.21 -2.21 -42.88
CA LEU A 54 10.14 -1.58 -41.93
C LEU A 54 11.43 -1.10 -42.60
N ALA A 55 12.01 -1.89 -43.51
CA ALA A 55 13.22 -1.53 -44.26
C ALA A 55 12.98 -0.34 -45.21
N ASP A 56 11.77 -0.24 -45.78
CA ASP A 56 11.31 0.88 -46.62
C ASP A 56 10.92 2.12 -45.78
N GLY A 57 11.02 2.04 -44.44
CA GLY A 57 10.78 3.14 -43.50
C GLY A 57 9.33 3.38 -43.11
N THR A 58 8.41 2.47 -43.45
CA THR A 58 6.97 2.64 -43.21
C THR A 58 6.43 1.72 -42.11
N LEU A 59 6.74 2.06 -40.85
CA LEU A 59 6.17 1.39 -39.66
C LEU A 59 4.65 1.24 -39.71
N LEU A 60 3.92 2.18 -40.33
CA LEU A 60 2.47 2.07 -40.51
C LEU A 60 2.09 0.89 -41.42
N ASP A 61 2.79 0.67 -42.53
CA ASP A 61 2.51 -0.48 -43.41
C ASP A 61 2.86 -1.80 -42.71
N CYS A 62 3.93 -1.84 -41.91
CA CYS A 62 4.23 -2.98 -41.05
C CYS A 62 3.09 -3.26 -40.05
N LEU A 63 2.56 -2.25 -39.37
CA LEU A 63 1.44 -2.38 -38.44
C LEU A 63 0.12 -2.81 -39.13
N LEU A 64 -0.10 -2.40 -40.38
CA LEU A 64 -1.27 -2.81 -41.16
C LEU A 64 -1.15 -4.24 -41.70
N ILE A 65 0.05 -4.71 -42.00
CA ILE A 65 0.32 -6.14 -42.30
C ILE A 65 0.20 -6.97 -41.03
N GLU A 66 0.64 -6.44 -39.89
CA GLU A 66 0.62 -7.16 -38.60
C GLU A 66 -0.79 -7.32 -38.01
N ASN A 67 -1.66 -6.31 -38.12
CA ASN A 67 -3.06 -6.38 -37.70
C ASN A 67 -4.01 -6.84 -38.82
N ALA A 68 -3.50 -7.48 -39.87
CA ALA A 68 -4.36 -8.28 -40.75
C ALA A 68 -4.93 -9.46 -39.93
N HIS A 69 -6.22 -9.76 -40.06
CA HIS A 69 -6.86 -10.83 -39.27
C HIS A 69 -6.66 -12.23 -39.89
N PRO A 70 -6.21 -13.24 -39.12
CA PRO A 70 -5.77 -13.21 -37.73
C PRO A 70 -4.37 -12.61 -37.57
N ARG A 71 -4.15 -11.83 -36.51
CA ARG A 71 -2.91 -11.04 -36.28
C ARG A 71 -1.64 -11.84 -36.51
N LEU A 72 -0.70 -11.24 -37.23
CA LEU A 72 0.51 -11.92 -37.71
C LEU A 72 1.45 -12.36 -36.58
N LEU A 73 1.76 -11.48 -35.63
CA LEU A 73 2.68 -11.81 -34.52
C LEU A 73 2.07 -12.82 -33.54
N GLU A 74 0.76 -12.74 -33.31
CA GLU A 74 0.02 -13.71 -32.50
C GLU A 74 0.02 -15.08 -33.21
N THR A 75 -0.38 -15.12 -34.48
CA THR A 75 -0.35 -16.32 -35.35
C THR A 75 1.05 -16.96 -35.41
N ALA A 76 2.09 -16.18 -35.61
CA ALA A 76 3.48 -16.66 -35.66
C ALA A 76 3.91 -17.31 -34.32
N ARG A 77 3.57 -16.68 -33.18
CA ARG A 77 3.87 -17.23 -31.83
C ARG A 77 3.07 -18.50 -31.53
N SER A 78 1.81 -18.57 -31.96
CA SER A 78 0.99 -19.78 -31.82
C SER A 78 1.51 -20.95 -32.66
N LEU A 79 2.10 -20.67 -33.82
CA LEU A 79 2.73 -21.67 -34.68
C LEU A 79 4.11 -22.11 -34.16
N ASP A 80 4.88 -21.21 -33.53
CA ASP A 80 6.15 -21.50 -32.84
C ASP A 80 5.94 -22.10 -31.42
N HIS A 81 5.05 -23.09 -31.32
CA HIS A 81 4.71 -23.71 -30.04
C HIS A 81 5.85 -24.56 -29.46
N THR A 82 5.89 -24.70 -28.13
CA THR A 82 6.96 -25.42 -27.38
C THR A 82 7.17 -26.90 -27.74
N PHE A 83 6.36 -27.45 -28.65
CA PHE A 83 6.48 -28.80 -29.17
C PHE A 83 6.87 -28.87 -30.66
N VAL A 84 7.18 -27.76 -31.34
CA VAL A 84 7.51 -27.73 -32.78
C VAL A 84 8.62 -28.73 -33.14
N GLU A 85 9.75 -28.74 -32.43
CA GLU A 85 10.83 -29.71 -32.72
C GLU A 85 10.41 -31.18 -32.47
N ALA A 86 9.57 -31.43 -31.46
CA ALA A 86 9.04 -32.77 -31.20
C ALA A 86 8.02 -33.22 -32.27
N TRP A 87 7.24 -32.28 -32.79
CA TRP A 87 6.30 -32.51 -33.88
C TRP A 87 7.01 -32.69 -35.23
N LYS A 88 7.97 -31.82 -35.55
CA LYS A 88 8.87 -31.94 -36.71
C LYS A 88 9.59 -33.29 -36.73
N THR A 89 10.19 -33.69 -35.60
CA THR A 89 10.76 -35.04 -35.44
C THR A 89 9.72 -36.14 -35.74
N ARG A 90 8.45 -35.95 -35.36
CA ARG A 90 7.36 -36.89 -35.61
C ARG A 90 6.90 -36.87 -37.08
N CYS A 91 6.85 -35.71 -37.74
CA CYS A 91 6.59 -35.55 -39.18
C CYS A 91 7.67 -36.24 -40.01
N GLU A 92 8.94 -35.98 -39.71
CA GLU A 92 10.10 -36.65 -40.32
C GLU A 92 10.06 -38.17 -40.10
N THR A 93 9.64 -38.61 -38.91
CA THR A 93 9.50 -40.04 -38.56
C THR A 93 8.40 -40.75 -39.36
N TYR A 94 7.24 -40.11 -39.59
CA TYR A 94 6.08 -40.73 -40.26
C TYR A 94 5.88 -40.29 -41.73
N GLY A 95 6.79 -39.49 -42.29
CA GLY A 95 6.72 -39.00 -43.66
C GLY A 95 5.58 -38.00 -43.90
N TRP A 96 5.28 -37.14 -42.93
CA TRP A 96 4.32 -36.04 -43.10
C TRP A 96 4.99 -34.80 -43.71
N ARG A 97 4.20 -33.87 -44.27
CA ARG A 97 4.72 -32.55 -44.71
C ARG A 97 5.34 -31.84 -43.50
N VAL A 98 6.65 -31.61 -43.54
CA VAL A 98 7.39 -30.87 -42.52
C VAL A 98 7.20 -29.37 -42.77
N ALA A 99 7.00 -28.60 -41.70
CA ALA A 99 7.02 -27.14 -41.77
C ALA A 99 8.46 -26.63 -41.67
N ASP A 100 8.78 -25.57 -42.44
CA ASP A 100 9.91 -24.71 -42.09
C ASP A 100 9.70 -24.11 -40.68
N PRO A 101 10.77 -23.74 -39.95
CA PRO A 101 10.60 -23.00 -38.69
C PRO A 101 9.99 -21.63 -38.92
N VAL A 102 9.28 -21.10 -37.92
CA VAL A 102 8.82 -19.69 -37.93
C VAL A 102 10.04 -18.78 -37.84
N ASP A 103 10.04 -17.69 -38.61
CA ASP A 103 11.12 -16.69 -38.56
C ASP A 103 11.03 -15.81 -37.29
N ALA A 104 11.56 -16.36 -36.20
CA ALA A 104 11.66 -15.68 -34.91
C ALA A 104 12.53 -14.40 -34.95
N GLU A 105 13.46 -14.27 -35.90
CA GLU A 105 14.25 -13.04 -36.07
C GLU A 105 13.38 -11.91 -36.66
N SER A 106 12.54 -12.24 -37.64
CA SER A 106 11.50 -11.32 -38.15
C SER A 106 10.49 -10.94 -37.06
N VAL A 107 9.95 -11.92 -36.31
CA VAL A 107 9.00 -11.67 -35.20
C VAL A 107 9.59 -10.70 -34.17
N SER A 108 10.86 -10.92 -33.77
CA SER A 108 11.54 -10.07 -32.79
C SER A 108 11.75 -8.65 -33.30
N LYS A 109 12.27 -8.49 -34.53
CA LYS A 109 12.50 -7.16 -35.15
C LYS A 109 11.21 -6.36 -35.31
N ILE A 110 10.12 -7.01 -35.72
CA ILE A 110 8.82 -6.35 -35.88
C ILE A 110 8.29 -5.89 -34.52
N GLN A 111 8.35 -6.74 -33.50
CA GLN A 111 7.94 -6.36 -32.14
C GLN A 111 8.77 -5.18 -31.61
N SER A 112 10.09 -5.22 -31.71
CA SER A 112 10.95 -4.11 -31.25
C SER A 112 10.65 -2.80 -31.97
N ALA A 113 10.43 -2.82 -33.29
CA ALA A 113 10.08 -1.62 -34.05
C ALA A 113 8.69 -1.02 -33.67
N ILE A 114 7.78 -1.85 -33.15
CA ILE A 114 6.49 -1.39 -32.60
C ILE A 114 6.69 -0.80 -31.20
N ASP A 115 7.48 -1.46 -30.34
CA ASP A 115 7.73 -1.04 -28.96
C ASP A 115 8.55 0.26 -28.87
N GLU A 116 9.52 0.45 -29.79
CA GLU A 116 10.34 1.67 -29.89
C GLU A 116 9.53 2.93 -30.26
N GLN A 117 8.31 2.80 -30.80
CA GLN A 117 7.48 3.93 -31.20
C GLN A 117 6.87 4.70 -30.01
N GLY A 118 6.89 4.16 -28.79
CA GLY A 118 6.45 4.84 -27.57
C GLY A 118 4.92 4.95 -27.48
N ASP A 119 4.37 6.17 -27.47
CA ASP A 119 2.91 6.37 -27.54
C ASP A 119 2.38 6.08 -28.95
N LEU A 120 2.21 4.78 -29.21
CA LEU A 120 1.63 4.25 -30.43
C LEU A 120 0.20 4.76 -30.66
N LYS A 121 -0.57 5.06 -29.61
CA LYS A 121 -1.97 5.51 -29.73
C LYS A 121 -2.06 6.92 -30.30
N ASP A 122 -1.37 7.90 -29.71
CA ASP A 122 -1.33 9.26 -30.27
C ASP A 122 -0.53 9.33 -31.58
N TRP A 123 0.48 8.47 -31.78
CA TRP A 123 1.13 8.33 -33.09
C TRP A 123 0.15 7.86 -34.17
N LEU A 124 -0.61 6.79 -33.93
CA LEU A 124 -1.64 6.31 -34.87
C LEU A 124 -2.71 7.37 -35.11
N PHE A 125 -3.18 8.09 -34.08
CA PHE A 125 -4.10 9.20 -34.27
C PHE A 125 -3.50 10.35 -35.09
N LYS A 126 -2.18 10.64 -35.01
CA LYS A 126 -1.51 11.60 -35.91
C LYS A 126 -1.48 11.11 -37.36
N GLN A 127 -1.24 9.82 -37.59
CA GLN A 127 -1.34 9.23 -38.93
C GLN A 127 -2.79 9.32 -39.46
N TYR A 128 -3.79 8.99 -38.63
CA TYR A 128 -5.20 9.07 -38.97
C TYR A 128 -5.64 10.49 -39.36
N ARG A 129 -5.33 11.48 -38.50
CA ARG A 129 -5.58 12.91 -38.75
C ARG A 129 -4.90 13.41 -40.04
N THR A 130 -3.79 12.79 -40.45
CA THR A 130 -3.08 13.10 -41.70
C THR A 130 -3.78 12.47 -42.91
N ALA A 131 -4.17 11.20 -42.81
CA ALA A 131 -4.89 10.48 -43.87
C ALA A 131 -6.26 11.11 -44.20
N ILE A 132 -7.07 11.50 -43.18
CA ILE A 132 -8.37 12.17 -43.39
C ILE A 132 -8.23 13.44 -44.23
N ARG A 133 -7.16 14.23 -44.01
CA ARG A 133 -6.93 15.49 -44.72
C ARG A 133 -6.67 15.29 -46.21
N SER A 134 -6.27 14.09 -46.63
CA SER A 134 -6.09 13.72 -48.03
C SER A 134 -7.32 13.00 -48.56
N LYS A 135 -8.09 13.67 -49.44
CA LYS A 135 -9.27 13.06 -50.10
C LYS A 135 -8.98 11.75 -50.84
N LYS A 136 -7.72 11.48 -51.19
CA LYS A 136 -7.26 10.25 -51.88
C LYS A 136 -6.85 9.11 -50.94
N GLN A 137 -6.94 9.29 -49.63
CA GLN A 137 -6.46 8.32 -48.63
C GLN A 137 -7.58 7.78 -47.72
N GLN A 138 -8.84 7.72 -48.18
CA GLN A 138 -9.95 7.22 -47.36
C GLN A 138 -9.78 5.76 -46.92
N ILE A 139 -9.30 4.87 -47.80
CA ILE A 139 -8.94 3.48 -47.46
C ILE A 139 -7.85 3.46 -46.38
N ARG A 140 -6.78 4.24 -46.56
CA ARG A 140 -5.68 4.36 -45.58
C ARG A 140 -6.18 4.88 -44.23
N ALA A 141 -7.09 5.86 -44.23
CA ALA A 141 -7.70 6.42 -43.03
C ALA A 141 -8.53 5.36 -42.30
N TYR A 142 -9.38 4.61 -43.01
CA TYR A 142 -10.14 3.49 -42.48
C TYR A 142 -9.23 2.44 -41.83
N GLN A 143 -8.20 1.98 -42.54
CA GLN A 143 -7.22 1.02 -42.04
C GLN A 143 -6.53 1.48 -40.74
N ILE A 144 -6.21 2.78 -40.61
CA ILE A 144 -5.61 3.31 -39.37
C ILE A 144 -6.63 3.36 -38.22
N ILE A 145 -7.88 3.79 -38.45
CA ILE A 145 -8.85 3.89 -37.35
C ILE A 145 -9.39 2.53 -36.91
N GLU A 146 -9.47 1.56 -37.81
CA GLU A 146 -9.74 0.15 -37.50
C GLU A 146 -8.60 -0.46 -36.66
N LEU A 147 -7.34 -0.25 -37.06
CA LEU A 147 -6.15 -0.61 -36.26
C LEU A 147 -6.17 0.01 -34.85
N ILE A 148 -6.65 1.25 -34.69
CA ILE A 148 -6.82 1.89 -33.37
C ILE A 148 -7.96 1.21 -32.59
N ALA A 149 -9.12 0.96 -33.21
CA ALA A 149 -10.26 0.33 -32.56
C ALA A 149 -9.99 -1.12 -32.10
N ASP A 150 -9.21 -1.88 -32.89
CA ASP A 150 -8.78 -3.25 -32.59
C ASP A 150 -7.70 -3.33 -31.49
N ARG A 151 -6.80 -2.34 -31.43
CA ARG A 151 -5.71 -2.28 -30.42
C ARG A 151 -6.13 -1.57 -29.13
N TYR A 152 -7.15 -0.73 -29.18
CA TYR A 152 -7.65 0.03 -28.02
C TYR A 152 -9.18 -0.08 -27.93
N PRO A 153 -9.72 -1.28 -27.59
CA PRO A 153 -11.16 -1.53 -27.59
C PRO A 153 -11.95 -0.64 -26.62
N ASP A 154 -11.31 -0.08 -25.60
CA ASP A 154 -11.93 0.84 -24.63
C ASP A 154 -12.05 2.28 -25.14
N ASP A 155 -11.71 2.57 -26.40
CA ASP A 155 -11.90 3.87 -27.04
C ASP A 155 -13.22 3.90 -27.86
N PRO A 156 -14.32 4.45 -27.31
CA PRO A 156 -15.59 4.51 -28.04
C PRO A 156 -15.50 5.39 -29.29
N ASN A 157 -14.70 6.46 -29.26
CA ASN A 157 -14.55 7.38 -30.40
C ASN A 157 -13.87 6.67 -31.58
N ALA A 158 -12.87 5.83 -31.31
CA ALA A 158 -12.23 5.02 -32.35
C ALA A 158 -13.22 4.03 -32.97
N LYS A 159 -14.05 3.36 -32.16
CA LYS A 159 -15.09 2.43 -32.62
C LYS A 159 -16.17 3.12 -33.46
N GLU A 160 -16.69 4.26 -33.01
CA GLU A 160 -17.70 5.03 -33.74
C GLU A 160 -17.16 5.57 -35.08
N GLU A 161 -15.97 6.16 -35.07
CA GLU A 161 -15.34 6.71 -36.28
C GLU A 161 -14.93 5.59 -37.27
N ALA A 162 -14.48 4.42 -36.78
CA ALA A 162 -14.24 3.25 -37.62
C ALA A 162 -15.53 2.72 -38.25
N ALA A 163 -16.63 2.62 -37.49
CA ALA A 163 -17.94 2.22 -38.03
C ALA A 163 -18.47 3.22 -39.08
N ALA A 164 -18.33 4.52 -38.85
CA ALA A 164 -18.69 5.56 -39.81
C ALA A 164 -17.85 5.48 -41.10
N LYS A 165 -16.53 5.23 -40.98
CA LYS A 165 -15.65 5.03 -42.14
C LYS A 165 -15.93 3.70 -42.87
N ARG A 166 -16.32 2.64 -42.15
CA ARG A 166 -16.75 1.36 -42.73
C ARG A 166 -17.97 1.57 -43.65
N ALA A 167 -19.01 2.23 -43.15
CA ALA A 167 -20.20 2.56 -43.92
C ALA A 167 -19.87 3.40 -45.17
N GLN A 168 -19.06 4.46 -45.01
CA GLN A 168 -18.62 5.31 -46.12
C GLN A 168 -17.88 4.53 -47.22
N LEU A 169 -17.04 3.55 -46.86
CA LEU A 169 -16.34 2.71 -47.85
C LEU A 169 -17.25 1.67 -48.50
N VAL A 170 -18.28 1.14 -47.82
CA VAL A 170 -19.28 0.27 -48.45
C VAL A 170 -20.09 1.03 -49.51
N GLU A 171 -20.49 2.28 -49.23
CA GLU A 171 -21.12 3.16 -50.23
C GLU A 171 -20.17 3.46 -51.40
N THR A 172 -18.89 3.73 -51.11
CA THR A 172 -17.87 4.02 -52.14
C THR A 172 -17.63 2.81 -53.04
N ALA A 173 -17.51 1.61 -52.46
CA ALA A 173 -17.35 0.36 -53.23
C ALA A 173 -18.55 0.08 -54.14
N ALA A 174 -19.77 0.33 -53.65
CA ALA A 174 -20.99 0.19 -54.43
C ALA A 174 -21.08 1.22 -55.58
N ALA A 175 -20.53 2.42 -55.40
CA ALA A 175 -20.40 3.42 -56.45
C ALA A 175 -19.34 3.03 -57.50
N GLU A 176 -18.13 2.63 -57.09
CA GLU A 176 -17.08 2.19 -58.03
C GLU A 176 -17.53 0.98 -58.88
N ILE A 177 -18.21 0.00 -58.28
CA ILE A 177 -18.74 -1.17 -59.00
C ILE A 177 -19.85 -0.81 -59.99
N LYS A 178 -20.67 0.21 -59.70
CA LYS A 178 -21.65 0.76 -60.64
C LYS A 178 -20.95 1.49 -61.79
N ASP A 179 -20.01 2.37 -61.49
CA ASP A 179 -19.26 3.13 -62.51
C ASP A 179 -18.44 2.19 -63.42
N ILE A 180 -17.99 1.03 -62.93
CA ILE A 180 -17.34 -0.02 -63.73
C ILE A 180 -18.33 -0.76 -64.63
N HIS A 181 -19.56 -1.04 -64.19
CA HIS A 181 -20.61 -1.62 -65.05
C HIS A 181 -21.09 -0.64 -66.14
N GLU A 182 -20.98 0.67 -65.91
CA GLU A 182 -21.32 1.72 -66.88
C GLU A 182 -20.15 2.06 -67.84
N GLN A 183 -18.94 1.50 -67.61
CA GLN A 183 -17.78 1.65 -68.49
C GLN A 183 -17.75 0.61 -69.62
N LEU A 184 -17.51 1.07 -70.85
CA LEU A 184 -17.40 0.22 -72.04
C LEU A 184 -16.13 -0.66 -72.05
N ILE A 185 -15.05 -0.19 -71.44
CA ILE A 185 -13.78 -0.93 -71.25
C ILE A 185 -13.19 -0.48 -69.91
N PRO A 186 -13.58 -1.09 -68.77
CA PRO A 186 -12.99 -0.77 -67.47
C PRO A 186 -11.56 -1.34 -67.36
N THR A 187 -10.72 -0.71 -66.54
CA THR A 187 -9.33 -1.16 -66.30
C THR A 187 -9.19 -2.27 -65.26
N GLU A 188 -10.28 -2.60 -64.58
CA GLU A 188 -10.39 -3.60 -63.51
C GLU A 188 -11.82 -4.15 -63.57
N THR A 189 -12.03 -5.45 -63.36
CA THR A 189 -13.38 -6.03 -63.35
C THR A 189 -14.12 -5.68 -62.06
N ALA A 190 -15.45 -5.58 -62.12
CA ALA A 190 -16.27 -5.37 -60.92
C ALA A 190 -16.01 -6.42 -59.82
N THR A 191 -15.70 -7.65 -60.21
CA THR A 191 -15.27 -8.74 -59.32
C THR A 191 -13.92 -8.48 -58.65
N GLU A 192 -12.92 -7.97 -59.37
CA GLU A 192 -11.62 -7.59 -58.78
C GLU A 192 -11.77 -6.40 -57.82
N THR A 193 -12.56 -5.38 -58.18
CA THR A 193 -12.91 -4.26 -57.31
C THR A 193 -13.65 -4.73 -56.04
N ALA A 194 -14.60 -5.66 -56.16
CA ALA A 194 -15.27 -6.27 -55.01
C ALA A 194 -14.27 -7.04 -54.12
N HIS A 195 -13.34 -7.80 -54.72
CA HIS A 195 -12.28 -8.49 -53.99
C HIS A 195 -11.30 -7.53 -53.29
N ARG A 196 -10.95 -6.39 -53.90
CA ARG A 196 -10.17 -5.32 -53.25
C ARG A 196 -10.85 -4.87 -51.96
N TYR A 197 -12.13 -4.53 -52.01
CA TYR A 197 -12.85 -4.07 -50.83
C TYR A 197 -13.13 -5.18 -49.79
N LEU A 198 -13.34 -6.43 -50.22
CA LEU A 198 -13.40 -7.59 -49.31
C LEU A 198 -12.06 -7.84 -48.59
N SER A 199 -10.91 -7.58 -49.25
CA SER A 199 -9.58 -7.75 -48.63
C SER A 199 -9.28 -6.73 -47.53
N LEU A 200 -10.12 -5.68 -47.41
CA LEU A 200 -10.11 -4.70 -46.32
C LEU A 200 -11.07 -5.07 -45.18
N GLY A 201 -11.57 -6.31 -45.13
CA GLY A 201 -12.50 -6.77 -44.09
C GLY A 201 -13.92 -6.21 -44.18
N LEU A 202 -14.26 -5.46 -45.24
CA LEU A 202 -15.56 -4.79 -45.35
C LEU A 202 -16.72 -5.79 -45.53
N PRO A 203 -17.86 -5.62 -44.82
CA PRO A 203 -19.02 -6.50 -44.89
C PRO A 203 -19.88 -6.24 -46.14
N LEU A 204 -19.28 -6.31 -47.34
CA LEU A 204 -19.96 -5.99 -48.60
C LEU A 204 -21.22 -6.83 -48.86
N ALA A 205 -21.28 -8.04 -48.31
CA ALA A 205 -22.43 -8.95 -48.42
C ALA A 205 -23.66 -8.52 -47.59
N GLU A 206 -23.50 -7.59 -46.66
CA GLU A 206 -24.60 -6.99 -45.87
C GLU A 206 -25.16 -5.71 -46.53
N SER A 207 -24.58 -5.29 -47.66
CA SER A 207 -25.02 -4.11 -48.40
C SER A 207 -26.37 -4.33 -49.08
N THR A 208 -27.25 -3.32 -49.00
CA THR A 208 -28.55 -3.30 -49.67
C THR A 208 -28.47 -3.00 -51.18
N ASN A 209 -27.26 -2.79 -51.73
CA ASN A 209 -27.06 -2.53 -53.15
C ASN A 209 -27.10 -3.85 -53.97
N ALA A 210 -28.13 -3.99 -54.81
CA ALA A 210 -28.35 -5.18 -55.62
C ALA A 210 -27.21 -5.50 -56.60
N LEU A 211 -26.60 -4.49 -57.23
CA LEU A 211 -25.51 -4.70 -58.21
C LEU A 211 -24.23 -5.21 -57.53
N LEU A 212 -23.96 -4.73 -56.31
CA LEU A 212 -22.88 -5.26 -55.47
C LEU A 212 -23.17 -6.71 -55.05
N ALA A 213 -24.41 -7.03 -54.65
CA ALA A 213 -24.81 -8.40 -54.31
C ALA A 213 -24.71 -9.36 -55.51
N GLU A 214 -25.13 -8.94 -56.71
CA GLU A 214 -24.98 -9.70 -57.96
C GLU A 214 -23.50 -9.92 -58.32
N THR A 215 -22.66 -8.89 -58.19
CA THR A 215 -21.21 -8.99 -58.42
C THR A 215 -20.55 -10.00 -57.48
N LEU A 216 -20.93 -9.99 -56.20
CA LEU A 216 -20.45 -10.95 -55.19
C LEU A 216 -20.95 -12.38 -55.47
N ALA A 217 -22.21 -12.54 -55.88
CA ALA A 217 -22.77 -13.84 -56.27
C ALA A 217 -22.07 -14.42 -57.52
N ALA A 218 -21.74 -13.59 -58.51
CA ALA A 218 -21.01 -14.00 -59.70
C ALA A 218 -19.57 -14.44 -59.38
N GLY A 219 -18.84 -13.65 -58.57
CA GLY A 219 -17.47 -13.97 -58.16
C GLY A 219 -17.38 -15.27 -57.33
N THR A 220 -18.34 -15.48 -56.42
CA THR A 220 -18.39 -16.69 -55.60
C THR A 220 -18.77 -17.92 -56.41
N ALA A 221 -19.75 -17.83 -57.32
CA ALA A 221 -20.05 -18.92 -58.26
C ALA A 221 -18.85 -19.33 -59.14
N ALA A 222 -18.07 -18.35 -59.62
CA ALA A 222 -16.84 -18.63 -60.38
C ALA A 222 -15.75 -19.32 -59.52
N HIS A 223 -15.60 -18.91 -58.25
CA HIS A 223 -14.71 -19.57 -57.30
C HIS A 223 -15.13 -21.02 -57.01
N HIS A 224 -16.41 -21.26 -56.69
CA HIS A 224 -16.93 -22.61 -56.41
C HIS A 224 -16.78 -23.54 -57.61
N LYS A 225 -17.00 -23.04 -58.84
CA LYS A 225 -16.74 -23.81 -60.06
C LYS A 225 -15.26 -24.21 -60.17
N THR A 226 -14.35 -23.25 -59.99
CA THR A 226 -12.89 -23.50 -60.05
C THR A 226 -12.46 -24.54 -59.01
N LEU A 227 -13.13 -24.58 -57.85
CA LEU A 227 -12.91 -25.59 -56.82
C LEU A 227 -13.49 -26.97 -57.19
N ALA A 228 -14.70 -27.01 -57.77
CA ALA A 228 -15.27 -28.27 -58.27
C ALA A 228 -14.41 -28.89 -59.38
N ASP A 229 -13.92 -28.07 -60.32
CA ASP A 229 -12.99 -28.50 -61.39
C ASP A 229 -11.70 -29.13 -60.80
N LYS A 230 -11.13 -28.54 -59.73
CA LYS A 230 -10.00 -29.12 -58.97
C LYS A 230 -10.34 -30.47 -58.33
N VAL A 231 -11.48 -30.56 -57.63
CA VAL A 231 -11.89 -31.78 -56.91
C VAL A 231 -12.16 -32.92 -57.90
N HIS A 232 -12.76 -32.62 -59.06
CA HIS A 232 -12.97 -33.61 -60.12
C HIS A 232 -11.65 -34.16 -60.66
N ALA A 233 -10.64 -33.31 -60.88
CA ALA A 233 -9.31 -33.75 -61.32
C ALA A 233 -8.60 -34.64 -60.28
N LEU A 234 -8.75 -34.32 -58.99
CA LEU A 234 -8.28 -35.16 -57.88
C LEU A 234 -8.99 -36.52 -57.85
N VAL A 235 -10.31 -36.55 -58.01
CA VAL A 235 -11.12 -37.78 -58.00
C VAL A 235 -10.72 -38.70 -59.14
N GLU A 236 -10.55 -38.21 -60.38
CA GLU A 236 -10.04 -39.01 -61.49
C GLU A 236 -8.65 -39.60 -61.18
N SER A 237 -7.73 -38.76 -60.69
CA SER A 237 -6.36 -39.19 -60.31
C SER A 237 -6.38 -40.29 -59.24
N ALA A 238 -7.36 -40.27 -58.34
CA ALA A 238 -7.52 -41.25 -57.27
C ALA A 238 -8.31 -42.51 -57.66
N LYS A 239 -8.76 -42.66 -58.92
CA LYS A 239 -9.35 -43.91 -59.43
C LYS A 239 -8.29 -44.99 -59.62
N GLU A 240 -7.09 -44.62 -60.10
CA GLU A 240 -5.95 -45.53 -60.33
C GLU A 240 -5.13 -45.86 -59.06
N LEU A 241 -5.59 -45.44 -57.88
CA LEU A 241 -4.90 -45.58 -56.59
C LEU A 241 -4.87 -47.05 -56.06
N ALA A 242 -4.07 -47.89 -56.71
CA ALA A 242 -3.61 -49.20 -56.21
C ALA A 242 -2.38 -49.05 -55.29
N GLU A 243 -1.70 -50.15 -54.94
CA GLU A 243 -0.46 -50.14 -54.14
C GLU A 243 0.77 -49.67 -54.94
N THR A 244 0.65 -48.49 -55.57
CA THR A 244 1.71 -47.86 -56.38
C THR A 244 2.60 -46.95 -55.53
N ALA A 245 3.74 -46.53 -56.08
CA ALA A 245 4.72 -45.71 -55.36
C ALA A 245 4.29 -44.24 -55.12
N ASP A 246 3.27 -43.73 -55.84
CA ASP A 246 2.97 -42.29 -55.94
C ASP A 246 1.74 -41.84 -55.13
N TRP A 247 1.25 -42.67 -54.20
CA TRP A 247 0.07 -42.33 -53.38
C TRP A 247 0.24 -41.02 -52.57
N GLN A 248 1.48 -40.64 -52.25
CA GLN A 248 1.81 -39.40 -51.54
C GLN A 248 1.58 -38.14 -52.39
N SER A 249 1.66 -38.23 -53.72
CA SER A 249 1.36 -37.11 -54.63
C SER A 249 -0.14 -36.80 -54.62
N ILE A 250 -0.96 -37.85 -54.76
CA ILE A 250 -2.43 -37.77 -54.69
C ILE A 250 -2.88 -37.35 -53.28
N GLU A 251 -2.19 -37.79 -52.22
CA GLU A 251 -2.45 -37.33 -50.85
C GLU A 251 -2.21 -35.82 -50.68
N ASN A 252 -1.09 -35.28 -51.17
CA ASN A 252 -0.84 -33.83 -51.09
C ASN A 252 -1.87 -33.01 -51.86
N THR A 253 -2.34 -33.52 -53.00
CA THR A 253 -3.42 -32.89 -53.79
C THR A 253 -4.78 -32.97 -53.06
N TYR A 254 -5.06 -34.09 -52.38
CA TYR A 254 -6.23 -34.24 -51.50
C TYR A 254 -6.19 -33.25 -50.33
N LEU A 255 -5.03 -33.08 -49.69
CA LEU A 255 -4.88 -32.16 -48.55
C LEU A 255 -4.97 -30.68 -48.97
N ASP A 256 -4.48 -30.29 -50.16
CA ASP A 256 -4.74 -28.96 -50.73
C ASP A 256 -6.24 -28.73 -50.96
N CYS A 257 -6.91 -29.68 -51.60
CA CYS A 257 -8.34 -29.56 -51.89
C CYS A 257 -9.19 -29.51 -50.62
N ASP A 258 -9.00 -30.42 -49.65
CA ASP A 258 -9.75 -30.44 -48.38
C ASP A 258 -9.48 -29.17 -47.54
N TYR A 259 -8.25 -28.61 -47.58
CA TYR A 259 -7.92 -27.33 -46.94
C TYR A 259 -8.62 -26.14 -47.59
N ILE A 260 -8.62 -26.03 -48.93
CA ILE A 260 -9.32 -24.96 -49.66
C ILE A 260 -10.84 -25.08 -49.46
N ILE A 261 -11.39 -26.30 -49.48
CA ILE A 261 -12.79 -26.59 -49.17
C ILE A 261 -13.15 -26.13 -47.75
N ALA A 262 -12.27 -26.36 -46.77
CA ALA A 262 -12.49 -25.94 -45.38
C ALA A 262 -12.43 -24.40 -45.22
N ILE A 263 -11.43 -23.74 -45.80
CA ILE A 263 -11.23 -22.28 -45.68
C ILE A 263 -12.31 -21.46 -46.40
N HIS A 264 -12.98 -22.01 -47.42
CA HIS A 264 -14.08 -21.33 -48.10
C HIS A 264 -15.48 -21.87 -47.72
N GLU A 265 -15.56 -22.74 -46.70
CA GLU A 265 -16.78 -23.46 -46.27
C GLU A 265 -17.52 -24.22 -47.41
N ALA A 266 -16.84 -24.41 -48.54
CA ALA A 266 -17.45 -24.76 -49.82
C ALA A 266 -17.91 -26.22 -49.93
N ARG A 267 -17.68 -27.04 -48.90
CA ARG A 267 -18.05 -28.47 -48.88
C ARG A 267 -19.55 -28.67 -49.14
N GLY A 268 -20.39 -27.77 -48.65
CA GLY A 268 -21.85 -27.79 -48.86
C GLY A 268 -22.28 -27.41 -50.28
N GLN A 269 -21.44 -26.71 -51.03
CA GLN A 269 -21.71 -26.19 -52.38
C GLN A 269 -21.20 -27.12 -53.50
N LEU A 270 -20.27 -28.02 -53.20
CA LEU A 270 -19.90 -29.14 -54.08
C LEU A 270 -21.11 -30.06 -54.27
N GLU A 271 -21.28 -30.58 -55.50
CA GLU A 271 -22.33 -31.54 -55.84
C GLU A 271 -22.24 -32.81 -54.97
N THR A 272 -23.40 -33.39 -54.64
CA THR A 272 -23.51 -34.51 -53.69
C THR A 272 -22.70 -35.73 -54.13
N GLU A 273 -22.65 -36.01 -55.42
CA GLU A 273 -21.89 -37.13 -56.00
C GLU A 273 -20.38 -36.90 -55.85
N LEU A 274 -19.89 -35.74 -56.29
CA LEU A 274 -18.48 -35.34 -56.17
C LEU A 274 -17.99 -35.30 -54.71
N ARG A 275 -18.87 -34.92 -53.77
CA ARG A 275 -18.59 -34.97 -52.32
C ARG A 275 -18.42 -36.42 -51.82
N ALA A 276 -19.29 -37.34 -52.23
CA ALA A 276 -19.21 -38.74 -51.87
C ALA A 276 -17.99 -39.44 -52.51
N GLU A 277 -17.59 -39.05 -53.72
CA GLU A 277 -16.35 -39.52 -54.34
C GLU A 277 -15.10 -39.02 -53.58
N LEU A 278 -15.07 -37.75 -53.17
CA LEU A 278 -13.97 -37.20 -52.35
C LEU A 278 -13.81 -37.94 -51.00
N GLU A 279 -14.91 -38.38 -50.40
CA GLU A 279 -14.89 -39.19 -49.16
C GLU A 279 -14.41 -40.63 -49.39
N GLN A 280 -14.64 -41.19 -50.59
CA GLN A 280 -13.99 -42.45 -51.00
C GLN A 280 -12.48 -42.27 -51.19
N VAL A 281 -12.02 -41.15 -51.76
CA VAL A 281 -10.59 -40.83 -51.87
C VAL A 281 -9.93 -40.76 -50.49
N ALA A 282 -10.53 -40.01 -49.56
CA ALA A 282 -10.08 -39.94 -48.17
C ALA A 282 -10.00 -41.34 -47.50
N THR A 283 -11.02 -42.18 -47.73
CA THR A 283 -11.08 -43.54 -47.18
C THR A 283 -9.97 -44.44 -47.74
N LYS A 284 -9.64 -44.35 -49.04
CA LYS A 284 -8.51 -45.09 -49.63
C LYS A 284 -7.17 -44.64 -49.05
N LEU A 285 -6.94 -43.31 -49.03
CA LEU A 285 -5.70 -42.72 -48.51
C LEU A 285 -5.45 -43.06 -47.03
N SER A 286 -6.49 -43.00 -46.19
CA SER A 286 -6.42 -43.36 -44.77
C SER A 286 -5.96 -44.81 -44.54
N ARG A 287 -6.43 -45.76 -45.35
CA ARG A 287 -6.00 -47.17 -45.30
C ARG A 287 -4.52 -47.33 -45.67
N LEU A 288 -4.07 -46.70 -46.75
CA LEU A 288 -2.66 -46.73 -47.17
C LEU A 288 -1.74 -46.11 -46.10
N ARG A 289 -2.14 -44.96 -45.54
CA ARG A 289 -1.40 -44.27 -44.48
C ARG A 289 -1.29 -45.12 -43.21
N SER A 290 -2.39 -45.72 -42.75
CA SER A 290 -2.42 -46.59 -41.57
C SER A 290 -1.45 -47.78 -41.70
N LYS A 291 -1.43 -48.45 -42.85
CA LYS A 291 -0.50 -49.56 -43.17
C LYS A 291 0.96 -49.11 -43.11
N HIS A 292 1.27 -47.92 -43.60
CA HIS A 292 2.62 -47.34 -43.59
C HIS A 292 3.08 -47.00 -42.16
N GLU A 293 2.29 -46.23 -41.41
CA GLU A 293 2.66 -45.72 -40.08
C GLU A 293 2.71 -46.80 -38.99
N SER A 294 1.87 -47.83 -39.11
CA SER A 294 1.94 -49.02 -38.25
C SER A 294 3.31 -49.72 -38.37
N SER A 295 3.81 -49.87 -39.60
CA SER A 295 5.12 -50.48 -39.89
C SER A 295 6.29 -49.68 -39.30
N ILE A 296 6.21 -48.35 -39.33
CA ILE A 296 7.19 -47.44 -38.72
C ILE A 296 7.17 -47.56 -37.18
N SER A 297 5.97 -47.54 -36.58
CA SER A 297 5.77 -47.58 -35.13
C SER A 297 6.43 -48.79 -34.45
N ILE A 298 6.33 -49.96 -35.09
CA ILE A 298 6.91 -51.22 -34.60
C ILE A 298 8.45 -51.16 -34.63
N ARG A 299 9.07 -50.68 -35.72
CA ARG A 299 10.54 -50.54 -35.82
C ARG A 299 11.11 -49.60 -34.73
N LEU A 300 10.39 -48.53 -34.39
CA LEU A 300 10.80 -47.61 -33.32
C LEU A 300 10.79 -48.30 -31.94
N ALA A 301 9.73 -49.05 -31.60
CA ALA A 301 9.64 -49.74 -30.31
C ALA A 301 10.72 -50.85 -30.15
N ILE A 302 11.14 -51.48 -31.25
CA ILE A 302 12.28 -52.41 -31.29
C ILE A 302 13.60 -51.70 -30.96
N ALA A 303 13.82 -50.52 -31.55
CA ALA A 303 14.99 -49.68 -31.26
C ALA A 303 15.01 -49.17 -29.81
N GLU A 304 13.85 -48.74 -29.26
CA GLU A 304 13.72 -48.32 -27.86
C GLU A 304 14.12 -49.40 -26.86
N ILE A 305 13.83 -50.67 -27.14
CA ILE A 305 14.25 -51.78 -26.27
C ILE A 305 15.77 -51.95 -26.32
N ARG A 306 16.36 -52.01 -27.52
CA ARG A 306 17.81 -52.21 -27.74
C ARG A 306 18.65 -51.05 -27.18
N ASN A 307 18.31 -49.80 -27.51
CA ASN A 307 19.25 -48.66 -27.43
C ASN A 307 19.23 -47.90 -26.09
N GLY A 308 18.51 -48.38 -25.08
CA GLY A 308 18.60 -47.83 -23.71
C GLY A 308 17.85 -46.51 -23.46
N LYS A 309 17.61 -45.68 -24.49
CA LYS A 309 16.86 -44.42 -24.43
C LYS A 309 15.56 -44.49 -25.25
N THR A 310 14.60 -43.63 -24.92
CA THR A 310 13.55 -43.15 -25.83
C THR A 310 13.96 -41.79 -26.39
N ASN A 311 13.34 -41.34 -27.50
CA ASN A 311 13.66 -40.03 -28.08
C ASN A 311 13.22 -38.83 -27.19
N ILE A 312 12.46 -39.07 -26.13
CA ILE A 312 11.90 -38.03 -25.23
C ILE A 312 12.56 -38.11 -23.84
N GLY A 313 13.90 -38.09 -23.82
CA GLY A 313 14.75 -37.71 -22.67
C GLY A 313 14.81 -38.60 -21.42
N LYS A 314 13.76 -39.37 -21.08
CA LYS A 314 13.67 -40.11 -19.79
C LYS A 314 13.83 -41.62 -19.98
N ALA A 315 14.69 -42.24 -19.17
CA ALA A 315 15.04 -43.66 -19.25
C ALA A 315 13.94 -44.58 -18.69
N VAL A 316 12.88 -44.81 -19.48
CA VAL A 316 11.77 -45.73 -19.16
C VAL A 316 12.30 -47.14 -18.79
N PRO A 317 11.80 -47.81 -17.72
CA PRO A 317 12.20 -49.18 -17.38
C PRO A 317 11.96 -50.15 -18.55
N ILE A 318 12.91 -51.06 -18.83
CA ILE A 318 12.87 -51.88 -20.06
C ILE A 318 11.62 -52.79 -20.13
N ALA A 319 11.07 -53.20 -18.98
CA ALA A 319 9.80 -53.94 -18.89
C ALA A 319 8.62 -53.19 -19.55
N ASN A 320 8.55 -51.86 -19.42
CA ASN A 320 7.46 -51.05 -19.99
C ASN A 320 7.63 -50.91 -21.52
N ARG A 321 8.88 -50.89 -22.01
CA ARG A 321 9.18 -50.87 -23.46
C ARG A 321 8.79 -52.20 -24.12
N VAL A 322 9.05 -53.31 -23.42
CA VAL A 322 8.58 -54.65 -23.80
C VAL A 322 7.05 -54.72 -23.86
N ALA A 323 6.33 -54.08 -22.92
CA ALA A 323 4.87 -53.99 -23.00
C ALA A 323 4.38 -53.16 -24.20
N LYS A 324 5.02 -52.01 -24.49
CA LYS A 324 4.71 -51.14 -25.63
C LYS A 324 4.82 -51.88 -26.98
N LEU A 325 5.91 -52.59 -27.22
CA LEU A 325 6.11 -53.36 -28.47
C LEU A 325 4.98 -54.38 -28.69
N LYS A 326 4.57 -55.09 -27.63
CA LYS A 326 3.50 -56.10 -27.70
C LYS A 326 2.12 -55.48 -27.96
N SER A 327 1.88 -54.25 -27.51
CA SER A 327 0.64 -53.50 -27.79
C SER A 327 0.51 -53.22 -29.30
N LEU A 328 1.58 -52.67 -29.91
CA LEU A 328 1.61 -52.33 -31.34
C LEU A 328 1.44 -53.56 -32.25
N GLU A 329 2.06 -54.68 -31.90
CA GLU A 329 1.90 -55.98 -32.57
C GLU A 329 0.43 -56.47 -32.53
N THR A 330 -0.25 -56.26 -31.40
CA THR A 330 -1.67 -56.61 -31.20
C THR A 330 -2.63 -55.65 -31.94
N GLN A 331 -2.21 -54.40 -32.13
CA GLN A 331 -3.00 -53.35 -32.81
C GLN A 331 -2.94 -53.47 -34.34
N ALA A 332 -1.75 -53.70 -34.90
CA ALA A 332 -1.57 -53.93 -36.33
C ALA A 332 -2.38 -55.14 -36.83
N THR A 333 -2.35 -56.24 -36.07
CA THR A 333 -3.12 -57.45 -36.38
C THR A 333 -4.64 -57.25 -36.24
N LYS A 334 -5.11 -56.46 -35.28
CA LYS A 334 -6.55 -56.11 -35.15
C LYS A 334 -7.08 -55.20 -36.26
N THR A 335 -6.25 -54.31 -36.82
CA THR A 335 -6.65 -53.37 -37.88
C THR A 335 -6.62 -53.99 -39.29
N GLY A 336 -6.48 -55.33 -39.40
CA GLY A 336 -6.41 -56.05 -40.68
C GLY A 336 -5.10 -55.89 -41.44
N ASN A 337 -4.11 -55.18 -40.88
CA ASN A 337 -2.81 -54.95 -41.50
C ASN A 337 -1.91 -56.19 -41.34
N GLN A 338 -1.51 -56.81 -42.44
CA GLN A 338 -0.47 -57.85 -42.43
C GLN A 338 0.88 -57.21 -42.10
N ILE A 339 1.46 -57.55 -40.95
CA ILE A 339 2.81 -57.11 -40.56
C ILE A 339 3.83 -57.74 -41.53
N PRO A 340 4.65 -56.94 -42.25
CA PRO A 340 5.67 -57.44 -43.17
C PRO A 340 6.61 -58.49 -42.56
N ALA A 341 7.02 -59.48 -43.37
CA ALA A 341 7.72 -60.66 -42.87
C ALA A 341 9.10 -60.35 -42.23
N ASP A 342 9.82 -59.37 -42.78
CA ASP A 342 11.07 -58.83 -42.24
C ASP A 342 10.86 -58.23 -40.83
N LEU A 343 9.79 -57.46 -40.67
CA LEU A 343 9.47 -56.76 -39.43
C LEU A 343 9.14 -57.74 -38.28
N GLN A 344 8.56 -58.90 -38.61
CA GLN A 344 8.29 -59.97 -37.63
C GLN A 344 9.57 -60.64 -37.08
N GLU A 345 10.69 -60.61 -37.80
CA GLU A 345 11.97 -61.11 -37.29
C GLU A 345 12.61 -60.12 -36.32
N GLU A 346 12.53 -58.82 -36.63
CA GLU A 346 13.05 -57.77 -35.76
C GLU A 346 12.40 -57.79 -34.35
N ILE A 347 11.06 -57.95 -34.28
CA ILE A 347 10.30 -58.00 -33.01
C ILE A 347 10.90 -59.05 -32.05
N LYS A 348 11.10 -60.28 -32.53
CA LYS A 348 11.55 -61.44 -31.74
C LYS A 348 12.89 -61.16 -31.05
N SER A 349 13.79 -60.47 -31.73
CA SER A 349 15.13 -60.15 -31.23
C SER A 349 15.13 -59.16 -30.05
N ALA A 350 14.17 -58.23 -29.99
CA ALA A 350 14.16 -57.15 -29.00
C ALA A 350 13.87 -57.68 -27.58
N TYR A 351 12.88 -58.57 -27.44
CA TYR A 351 12.43 -59.08 -26.14
C TYR A 351 13.53 -59.79 -25.32
N ALA A 352 14.55 -60.36 -25.98
CA ALA A 352 15.65 -61.06 -25.32
C ALA A 352 16.56 -60.16 -24.46
N TYR A 353 16.66 -58.87 -24.80
CA TYR A 353 17.62 -57.93 -24.20
C TYR A 353 17.20 -57.43 -22.79
N ALA A 354 15.90 -57.34 -22.52
CA ALA A 354 15.35 -56.51 -21.44
C ALA A 354 15.60 -56.99 -19.99
N ARG A 355 16.02 -58.24 -19.76
CA ARG A 355 15.92 -58.92 -18.46
C ARG A 355 17.06 -58.68 -17.44
N ARG A 356 17.97 -57.70 -17.62
CA ARG A 356 19.32 -57.73 -16.98
C ARG A 356 19.75 -56.64 -15.92
N LYS A 357 18.92 -55.73 -15.34
CA LYS A 357 19.39 -54.67 -14.34
C LYS A 357 18.33 -54.06 -13.34
N LYS A 358 18.66 -53.76 -12.04
CA LYS A 358 18.00 -52.74 -11.09
C LYS A 358 18.52 -52.62 -9.58
N LEU A 359 18.43 -51.43 -8.87
CA LEU A 359 18.33 -51.05 -7.36
C LEU A 359 19.31 -49.93 -6.66
N PRO A 360 19.01 -49.14 -5.49
CA PRO A 360 19.40 -47.65 -5.09
C PRO A 360 19.67 -47.05 -3.55
N PHE A 361 19.77 -45.65 -3.11
CA PHE A 361 19.66 -44.78 -1.71
C PHE A 361 20.09 -43.07 -1.44
N TYR A 362 20.19 -42.12 -0.26
CA TYR A 362 20.14 -40.42 0.05
C TYR A 362 20.67 -39.32 1.40
N GLY A 363 20.74 -37.81 1.60
CA GLY A 363 20.95 -36.67 2.89
C GLY A 363 21.41 -34.92 3.08
N ALA A 364 21.32 -33.87 4.19
CA ALA A 364 21.82 -32.24 4.50
C ALA A 364 21.63 -31.05 5.85
N ILE A 365 22.24 -29.69 6.23
CA ILE A 365 21.94 -28.36 7.33
C ILE A 365 22.87 -26.90 7.91
N ALA A 366 22.54 -25.58 8.59
CA ALA A 366 23.35 -24.24 9.35
C ALA A 366 22.87 -22.65 10.12
N ALA A 367 23.56 -21.58 10.97
CA ALA A 367 23.25 -19.97 11.58
C ALA A 367 24.09 -18.79 12.70
N LEU A 368 23.93 -17.31 13.04
CA LEU A 368 24.51 -16.16 14.22
C LEU A 368 24.38 -14.36 14.49
N LEU A 369 24.68 -13.39 15.63
CA LEU A 369 24.66 -11.68 16.00
C LEU A 369 25.23 -10.62 17.36
N ALA A 370 25.32 -9.11 17.60
CA ALA A 370 25.66 -8.00 18.88
C ALA A 370 25.83 -6.19 19.06
N ILE A 371 25.90 -5.21 20.23
CA ILE A 371 26.18 -3.51 20.50
C ILE A 371 26.27 -2.41 21.94
N GLY A 372 26.69 -0.97 22.19
CA GLY A 372 26.52 0.25 23.40
C GLY A 372 27.36 1.79 23.88
N ILE A 373 27.00 3.00 24.73
CA ILE A 373 27.76 4.45 25.30
C ILE A 373 27.26 5.84 26.35
N PHE A 374 27.98 6.96 27.06
CA PHE A 374 27.63 8.51 27.76
C PHE A 374 28.57 9.72 28.70
N THR A 375 28.24 11.10 29.25
CA THR A 375 29.05 12.39 30.04
C THR A 375 28.51 13.80 31.00
N ALA A 376 29.24 14.94 31.67
CA ALA A 376 28.86 16.32 32.60
C ALA A 376 29.78 17.72 33.21
N THR A 377 29.41 18.93 34.02
CA THR A 377 30.11 20.39 34.60
C THR A 377 29.57 21.50 35.85
N TYR A 378 29.84 22.81 36.56
CA TYR A 378 30.70 24.21 36.97
C TYR A 378 30.32 25.44 38.20
N PHE A 379 31.03 26.65 38.71
CA PHE A 379 30.70 27.90 39.82
C PHE A 379 31.55 29.39 40.27
N VAL A 380 31.22 30.53 41.17
CA VAL A 380 31.97 31.96 41.70
C VAL A 380 31.52 33.16 42.92
N GLN A 381 32.21 34.35 43.48
CA GLN A 381 31.96 35.48 44.72
C GLN A 381 32.61 37.09 45.03
N GLN A 382 32.32 38.09 46.09
CA GLN A 382 32.97 39.54 46.69
C GLN A 382 32.27 40.64 47.86
N ASN A 383 32.50 41.92 48.58
CA ASN A 383 33.39 43.20 49.18
C ASN A 383 32.72 44.51 50.13
N ASN A 384 32.98 45.77 50.90
CA ASN A 384 33.87 46.95 51.69
C ASN A 384 33.12 48.22 52.65
N LYS A 385 33.33 49.46 53.44
CA LYS A 385 34.20 50.68 54.22
C LYS A 385 33.46 51.86 55.28
N ARG A 386 33.66 53.12 56.05
CA ARG A 386 34.49 54.47 56.60
C ARG A 386 33.95 55.66 57.75
N GLU A 387 34.65 56.75 58.48
CA GLU A 387 34.23 58.29 58.96
C GLU A 387 34.52 59.55 60.18
N ASN A 388 34.89 60.47 61.28
CA ASN A 388 34.61 62.05 61.73
C ASN A 388 35.21 63.04 63.06
N GLU A 389 35.01 64.47 63.42
CA GLU A 389 35.60 65.56 64.55
C GLU A 389 34.97 67.15 64.92
N ALA A 390 35.15 68.37 65.79
CA ALA A 390 35.68 69.22 67.13
C ALA A 390 35.27 70.89 67.59
N ALA A 391 35.62 71.74 68.74
CA ALA A 391 35.26 73.30 69.25
C ALA A 391 35.86 74.30 70.57
N LEU A 392 35.60 75.72 70.96
CA LEU A 392 36.09 76.76 72.20
C LEU A 392 35.56 78.36 72.68
N GLN A 393 36.01 79.29 73.75
CA GLN A 393 35.50 80.75 74.43
C GLN A 393 36.34 81.95 75.41
N SER A 394 35.91 83.26 75.95
CA SER A 394 36.43 84.34 77.13
C SER A 394 35.97 85.99 77.46
N GLU A 395 36.06 86.84 78.68
CA GLU A 395 36.01 88.48 79.04
C GLU A 395 35.97 89.30 80.59
N ALA A 396 36.14 90.71 80.97
CA ALA A 396 36.06 91.59 82.38
C ALA A 396 36.00 93.32 82.67
N LEU A 397 35.94 94.10 83.91
CA LEU A 397 35.86 95.72 84.28
C LEU A 397 36.01 96.58 85.78
N ALA A 398 35.69 97.97 86.13
CA ALA A 398 35.74 98.93 87.40
C ALA A 398 34.45 99.25 88.20
N ALA A 399 34.13 98.31 89.06
CA ALA A 399 32.91 97.69 88.68
C ALA A 399 31.97 97.53 89.85
N LEU A 400 32.37 96.93 90.98
CA LEU A 400 31.52 96.60 92.15
C LEU A 400 30.08 97.15 92.13
N GLN A 401 29.89 98.46 92.27
CA GLN A 401 28.56 99.10 92.31
C GLN A 401 27.92 99.32 90.93
N ALA A 402 28.71 99.63 89.89
CA ALA A 402 28.26 99.55 88.50
C ALA A 402 27.93 98.12 88.07
N THR A 403 28.40 97.09 88.80
CA THR A 403 28.26 95.68 88.42
C THR A 403 27.32 94.86 89.28
N GLU A 404 27.01 95.32 90.48
CA GLU A 404 25.67 95.12 91.04
C GLU A 404 24.60 95.56 90.03
N GLN A 405 24.74 96.76 89.44
CA GLN A 405 23.77 97.30 88.49
C GLN A 405 23.83 96.67 87.09
N SER A 406 24.98 96.16 86.63
CA SER A 406 25.04 95.35 85.40
C SER A 406 24.62 93.89 85.62
N GLY A 407 24.45 93.48 86.88
CA GLY A 407 24.26 92.09 87.29
C GLY A 407 25.46 91.19 87.00
N GLN A 408 26.64 91.76 86.71
CA GLN A 408 27.82 90.98 86.31
C GLN A 408 28.69 90.60 87.50
N THR A 409 28.70 89.31 87.80
CA THR A 409 29.39 88.59 88.88
C THR A 409 30.90 88.43 88.76
N ASP A 410 31.50 88.16 87.61
CA ASP A 410 32.95 88.22 87.39
C ASP A 410 33.41 89.68 87.38
N GLN A 411 32.56 90.55 86.86
CA GLN A 411 32.74 91.98 86.98
C GLN A 411 32.56 92.44 88.46
N VAL A 412 31.81 91.71 89.30
CA VAL A 412 31.76 91.86 90.77
C VAL A 412 32.89 91.10 91.49
N ARG A 413 33.41 89.99 90.95
CA ARG A 413 34.39 89.06 91.56
C ARG A 413 35.80 89.52 91.32
N ASN A 414 36.18 89.83 90.07
CA ASN A 414 37.39 90.60 89.77
C ASN A 414 37.38 91.94 90.52
N SER A 415 36.20 92.53 90.76
CA SER A 415 36.14 93.74 91.56
C SER A 415 36.12 93.49 93.06
N LEU A 416 35.68 92.33 93.53
CA LEU A 416 35.86 91.83 94.89
C LEU A 416 37.28 91.31 95.13
N GLU A 417 38.09 91.08 94.08
CA GLU A 417 39.39 90.41 94.12
C GLU A 417 40.56 91.33 93.76
N THR A 418 40.49 92.08 92.65
CA THR A 418 41.40 93.22 92.37
C THR A 418 41.29 94.28 93.48
N TRP A 419 40.09 94.41 94.07
CA TRP A 419 39.88 95.18 95.30
C TRP A 419 39.66 94.29 96.54
N SER A 420 39.97 92.98 96.54
CA SER A 420 39.96 92.18 97.79
C SER A 420 40.92 92.79 98.81
N ALA A 421 42.11 93.15 98.34
CA ALA A 421 43.10 93.91 99.08
C ALA A 421 42.57 95.25 99.64
N ALA A 422 41.44 95.77 99.16
CA ALA A 422 40.77 96.97 99.66
C ALA A 422 39.39 96.71 100.34
N ILE A 423 38.79 95.52 100.17
CA ILE A 423 37.48 95.11 100.73
C ILE A 423 37.67 94.28 101.99
N THR A 424 38.62 93.35 101.98
CA THR A 424 39.11 92.68 103.20
C THR A 424 39.88 93.66 104.11
N GLN A 425 40.15 94.89 103.62
CA GLN A 425 40.60 96.05 104.42
C GLN A 425 39.49 97.08 104.70
N ALA A 426 38.28 96.93 104.15
CA ALA A 426 37.18 97.87 104.36
C ALA A 426 36.54 97.68 105.75
N GLU A 427 36.03 98.77 106.32
CA GLU A 427 35.42 98.72 107.67
C GLU A 427 34.13 97.87 107.66
N PRO A 428 33.92 96.97 108.64
CA PRO A 428 32.67 96.22 108.76
C PRO A 428 31.46 97.17 108.81
N ASN A 429 30.41 96.83 108.06
CA ASN A 429 29.23 97.66 107.83
C ASN A 429 29.47 99.00 107.09
N SER A 430 30.59 99.20 106.39
CA SER A 430 30.79 100.34 105.45
C SER A 430 30.04 100.13 104.13
N SER A 431 30.06 101.09 103.18
CA SER A 431 29.48 100.84 101.86
C SER A 431 30.25 99.79 101.07
N LEU A 432 31.59 99.86 101.04
CA LEU A 432 32.41 98.87 100.34
C LEU A 432 32.34 97.48 100.99
N ALA A 433 32.18 97.40 102.32
CA ALA A 433 32.04 96.12 103.03
C ALA A 433 30.59 95.60 103.06
N ASN A 434 29.55 96.44 103.23
CA ASN A 434 28.16 95.99 103.11
C ASN A 434 27.85 95.61 101.67
N GLN A 435 28.26 96.40 100.68
CA GLN A 435 28.12 96.02 99.28
C GLN A 435 29.01 94.80 99.00
N GLY A 436 30.18 94.72 99.61
CA GLY A 436 31.01 93.52 99.60
C GLY A 436 30.30 92.29 100.15
N GLU A 437 29.58 92.40 101.27
CA GLU A 437 28.85 91.35 101.97
C GLU A 437 27.55 91.00 101.26
N LEU A 438 26.77 91.97 100.78
CA LEU A 438 25.59 91.74 99.91
C LEU A 438 25.99 91.13 98.56
N LEU A 439 27.12 91.55 97.99
CA LEU A 439 27.72 90.91 96.82
C LEU A 439 28.45 89.61 97.15
N THR A 440 28.71 89.30 98.42
CA THR A 440 29.24 87.98 98.86
C THR A 440 28.08 87.02 99.07
N ASP A 441 27.01 87.40 99.78
CA ASP A 441 25.74 86.65 99.85
C ASP A 441 25.15 86.43 98.45
N TRP A 442 25.19 87.45 97.60
CA TRP A 442 24.77 87.33 96.20
C TRP A 442 25.78 86.55 95.36
N LEU A 443 27.10 86.66 95.56
CA LEU A 443 28.07 85.75 94.93
C LEU A 443 27.95 84.33 95.45
N ASP A 444 27.52 84.07 96.68
CA ASP A 444 27.34 82.72 97.24
C ASP A 444 26.03 82.10 96.74
N LEU A 445 24.97 82.91 96.59
CA LEU A 445 23.76 82.50 95.88
C LEU A 445 24.03 82.26 94.39
N GLN A 446 24.78 83.16 93.74
CA GLN A 446 25.16 83.02 92.32
C GLN A 446 26.22 81.92 92.12
N SER A 447 27.09 81.64 93.09
CA SER A 447 28.05 80.52 93.10
C SER A 447 27.34 79.19 93.33
N SER A 448 26.31 79.15 94.18
CA SER A 448 25.40 78.02 94.32
C SER A 448 24.66 77.77 92.99
N LEU A 449 24.11 78.81 92.37
CA LEU A 449 23.45 78.73 91.06
C LEU A 449 24.43 78.43 89.91
N GLU A 450 25.69 78.89 89.95
CA GLU A 450 26.74 78.57 88.98
C GLU A 450 27.24 77.16 89.17
N THR A 451 27.32 76.66 90.40
CA THR A 451 27.64 75.26 90.71
C THR A 451 26.51 74.35 90.23
N GLU A 452 25.25 74.72 90.47
CA GLU A 452 24.07 74.01 89.97
C GLU A 452 23.99 74.05 88.43
N TYR A 453 24.19 75.22 87.82
CA TYR A 453 24.18 75.42 86.38
C TYR A 453 25.34 74.69 85.69
N THR A 454 26.56 74.81 86.21
CA THR A 454 27.76 74.16 85.66
C THR A 454 27.75 72.65 85.91
N SER A 455 27.24 72.17 87.05
CA SER A 455 26.98 70.73 87.24
C SER A 455 25.93 70.25 86.25
N SER A 456 24.81 70.97 86.08
CA SER A 456 23.76 70.59 85.12
C SER A 456 24.29 70.57 83.69
N VAL A 457 25.10 71.54 83.28
CA VAL A 457 25.78 71.57 81.97
C VAL A 457 26.82 70.44 81.86
N ALA A 458 27.51 70.07 82.94
CA ALA A 458 28.44 68.94 82.96
C ALA A 458 27.70 67.58 82.92
N ASP A 459 26.52 67.48 83.50
CA ASP A 459 25.66 66.29 83.43
C ASP A 459 24.98 66.18 82.06
N LEU A 460 24.55 67.30 81.47
CA LEU A 460 24.20 67.37 80.05
C LEU A 460 25.38 66.97 79.16
N ALA A 461 26.60 67.40 79.48
CA ALA A 461 27.80 67.02 78.72
C ALA A 461 28.05 65.50 78.80
N LYS A 462 27.90 64.87 79.97
CA LYS A 462 27.98 63.41 80.14
C LYS A 462 26.94 62.68 79.29
N LEU A 463 25.70 63.17 79.24
CA LEU A 463 24.60 62.57 78.48
C LEU A 463 24.71 62.81 76.98
N ALA A 464 24.94 64.05 76.54
CA ALA A 464 25.02 64.43 75.13
C ALA A 464 26.33 63.96 74.45
N SER A 465 27.40 63.72 75.21
CA SER A 465 28.64 63.09 74.72
C SER A 465 28.66 61.56 74.90
N SER A 466 27.60 60.97 75.45
CA SER A 466 27.48 59.51 75.56
C SER A 466 27.24 58.89 74.17
N PRO A 467 27.73 57.67 73.87
CA PRO A 467 27.27 56.92 72.71
C PRO A 467 25.74 56.72 72.70
N ASP A 468 25.11 56.73 73.88
CA ASP A 468 23.65 56.57 74.05
C ASP A 468 22.90 57.91 74.12
N ALA A 469 23.50 59.04 73.71
CA ALA A 469 22.90 60.37 73.79
C ALA A 469 21.48 60.43 73.19
N LEU A 470 21.29 59.85 72.00
CA LEU A 470 19.98 59.85 71.31
C LEU A 470 18.91 59.02 72.06
N GLN A 471 19.29 58.00 72.83
CA GLN A 471 18.34 57.24 73.65
C GLN A 471 17.92 58.03 74.91
N ASN A 472 18.72 59.02 75.30
CA ASN A 472 18.48 59.88 76.45
C ASN A 472 17.85 61.23 76.07
N GLU A 473 17.30 61.38 74.85
CA GLU A 473 16.71 62.62 74.33
C GLU A 473 15.77 63.31 75.33
N ALA A 474 14.78 62.59 75.89
CA ALA A 474 13.83 63.16 76.85
C ALA A 474 14.46 63.59 78.20
N ALA A 475 15.64 63.06 78.55
CA ALA A 475 16.41 63.51 79.70
C ALA A 475 17.31 64.70 79.34
N ILE A 476 17.92 64.70 78.16
CA ILE A 476 18.73 65.80 77.61
C ILE A 476 17.87 67.05 77.42
N ASP A 477 16.68 66.94 76.81
CA ASP A 477 15.74 68.05 76.62
C ASP A 477 15.24 68.61 77.95
N ARG A 478 14.98 67.72 78.94
CA ARG A 478 14.56 68.13 80.28
C ARG A 478 15.67 68.87 81.01
N ILE A 479 16.89 68.33 81.02
CA ILE A 479 18.06 68.97 81.63
C ILE A 479 18.38 70.29 80.90
N ALA A 480 18.24 70.35 79.57
CA ALA A 480 18.39 71.59 78.81
C ALA A 480 17.30 72.64 79.14
N ALA A 481 16.07 72.22 79.44
CA ALA A 481 15.01 73.11 79.90
C ALA A 481 15.25 73.63 81.33
N ASP A 482 15.70 72.76 82.24
CA ASP A 482 16.06 73.13 83.61
C ASP A 482 17.33 74.03 83.62
N ILE A 483 18.36 73.74 82.79
CA ILE A 483 19.52 74.62 82.55
C ILE A 483 19.10 76.01 82.09
N ARG A 484 18.22 76.12 81.08
CA ARG A 484 17.70 77.42 80.59
C ARG A 484 16.97 78.19 81.69
N LYS A 485 16.23 77.49 82.54
CA LYS A 485 15.49 78.07 83.67
C LYS A 485 16.42 78.56 84.78
N THR A 486 17.47 77.79 85.12
CA THR A 486 18.53 78.24 86.03
C THR A 486 19.29 79.42 85.42
N ARG A 487 19.56 79.40 84.11
CA ARG A 487 20.22 80.51 83.41
C ARG A 487 19.48 81.83 83.53
N THR A 488 18.15 81.84 83.43
CA THR A 488 17.34 83.06 83.59
C THR A 488 17.41 83.68 84.99
N ASN A 489 17.91 82.95 85.99
CA ASN A 489 18.15 83.44 87.36
C ASN A 489 19.66 83.65 87.66
N LEU A 490 20.53 83.19 86.76
CA LEU A 490 21.98 83.31 86.86
C LEU A 490 22.44 84.63 86.22
N ALA A 491 23.38 85.30 86.88
CA ALA A 491 24.03 86.51 86.40
C ALA A 491 24.52 86.38 84.94
N PRO A 492 24.35 87.41 84.08
CA PRO A 492 24.68 87.34 82.65
C PRO A 492 26.11 86.90 82.30
N ASP A 493 27.07 86.99 83.22
CA ASP A 493 28.48 86.61 83.04
C ASP A 493 28.92 85.29 83.75
N LEU A 494 28.35 84.90 84.91
CA LEU A 494 28.61 83.55 85.44
C LEU A 494 28.20 82.49 84.42
N GLY A 495 28.96 81.40 84.47
CA GLY A 495 28.76 80.28 83.58
C GLY A 495 28.83 80.65 82.10
N GLN A 496 29.44 81.76 81.64
CA GLN A 496 29.52 82.02 80.19
C GLN A 496 30.33 80.96 79.42
N GLU A 497 31.32 80.32 80.04
CA GLU A 497 31.94 79.12 79.46
C GLU A 497 30.92 77.96 79.40
N ALA A 498 30.19 77.72 80.48
CA ALA A 498 29.14 76.71 80.54
C ALA A 498 27.96 76.99 79.59
N GLU A 499 27.61 78.25 79.31
CA GLU A 499 26.59 78.70 78.35
C GLU A 499 27.08 78.51 76.92
N THR A 500 28.34 78.88 76.64
CA THR A 500 28.93 78.60 75.33
C THR A 500 29.00 77.09 75.09
N ARG A 501 29.41 76.33 76.10
CA ARG A 501 29.49 74.87 76.08
C ARG A 501 28.10 74.23 76.00
N PHE A 502 27.08 74.80 76.65
CA PHE A 502 25.68 74.37 76.57
C PHE A 502 25.14 74.55 75.15
N ASN A 503 25.33 75.73 74.55
CA ASN A 503 24.88 75.98 73.18
C ASN A 503 25.66 75.15 72.15
N VAL A 504 26.96 74.92 72.36
CA VAL A 504 27.77 74.01 71.53
C VAL A 504 27.30 72.56 71.69
N LEU A 505 27.07 72.06 72.91
CA LEU A 505 26.57 70.70 73.16
C LEU A 505 25.18 70.50 72.59
N LEU A 506 24.28 71.48 72.70
CA LEU A 506 22.94 71.40 72.16
C LEU A 506 22.94 71.49 70.62
N ALA A 507 23.77 72.34 70.03
CA ALA A 507 23.96 72.41 68.58
C ALA A 507 24.61 71.12 68.03
N GLN A 508 25.57 70.52 68.76
CA GLN A 508 26.14 69.21 68.43
C GLN A 508 25.13 68.08 68.59
N PHE A 509 24.28 68.12 69.63
CA PHE A 509 23.19 67.15 69.81
C PHE A 509 22.17 67.22 68.67
N GLU A 510 21.69 68.42 68.30
CA GLU A 510 20.78 68.61 67.16
C GLU A 510 21.44 68.28 65.81
N ALA A 511 22.74 68.57 65.64
CA ALA A 511 23.50 68.15 64.46
C ALA A 511 23.64 66.61 64.38
N ASN A 512 23.92 65.95 65.50
CA ASN A 512 24.01 64.49 65.58
C ASN A 512 22.64 63.82 65.38
N LYS A 513 21.57 64.40 65.94
CA LYS A 513 20.17 63.97 65.79
C LYS A 513 19.71 64.10 64.35
N SER A 514 19.93 65.25 63.71
CA SER A 514 19.60 65.44 62.29
C SER A 514 20.47 64.58 61.35
N ALA A 515 21.76 64.39 61.65
CA ALA A 515 22.62 63.47 60.90
C ALA A 515 22.20 61.99 61.05
N ALA A 516 21.74 61.57 62.24
CA ALA A 516 21.20 60.23 62.47
C ALA A 516 19.88 60.03 61.70
N LEU A 517 18.94 60.98 61.79
CA LEU A 517 17.67 60.96 61.06
C LEU A 517 17.87 60.93 59.53
N GLU A 518 18.87 61.64 59.01
CA GLU A 518 19.19 61.63 57.59
C GLU A 518 19.90 60.32 57.17
N LYS A 519 20.74 59.75 58.02
CA LYS A 519 21.33 58.42 57.82
C LYS A 519 20.27 57.31 57.80
N ASP A 520 19.31 57.34 58.72
CA ASP A 520 18.16 56.43 58.74
C ASP A 520 17.35 56.53 57.44
N ARG A 521 17.06 57.75 56.97
CA ARG A 521 16.36 57.99 55.68
C ARG A 521 17.12 57.44 54.49
N GLN A 522 18.44 57.67 54.43
CA GLN A 522 19.28 57.17 53.33
C GLN A 522 19.35 55.63 53.32
N GLU A 523 19.41 54.99 54.50
CA GLU A 523 19.39 53.54 54.62
C GLU A 523 18.02 52.95 54.26
N ILE A 524 16.91 53.55 54.72
CA ILE A 524 15.54 53.18 54.33
C ILE A 524 15.38 53.29 52.81
N ALA A 525 15.80 54.39 52.18
CA ALA A 525 15.73 54.58 50.73
C ALA A 525 16.63 53.59 49.95
N ARG A 526 17.78 53.20 50.50
CA ARG A 526 18.64 52.16 49.94
C ARG A 526 17.97 50.79 49.98
N VAL A 527 17.45 50.39 51.14
CA VAL A 527 16.76 49.10 51.33
C VAL A 527 15.46 49.03 50.54
N GLU A 528 14.72 50.14 50.39
CA GLU A 528 13.57 50.23 49.48
C GLU A 528 13.97 49.95 48.03
N ARG A 529 15.05 50.58 47.55
CA ARG A 529 15.55 50.41 46.18
C ARG A 529 16.03 48.97 45.94
N GLU A 530 16.73 48.38 46.91
CA GLU A 530 17.16 46.99 46.86
C GLU A 530 15.96 46.01 46.88
N LEU A 531 14.91 46.30 47.66
CA LEU A 531 13.66 45.52 47.66
C LEU A 531 12.96 45.58 46.29
N ARG A 532 12.79 46.78 45.71
CA ARG A 532 12.18 46.95 44.37
C ARG A 532 12.94 46.17 43.30
N ILE A 533 14.28 46.16 43.36
CA ILE A 533 15.13 45.40 42.43
C ILE A 533 14.96 43.89 42.68
N ALA A 534 15.01 43.42 43.92
CA ALA A 534 14.87 42.00 44.25
C ALA A 534 13.50 41.44 43.86
N ALA A 535 12.42 42.17 44.16
CA ALA A 535 11.05 41.78 43.79
C ALA A 535 10.85 41.77 42.27
N ASN A 536 11.27 42.83 41.55
CA ASN A 536 11.17 42.87 40.09
C ASN A 536 11.99 41.73 39.44
N ASN A 537 13.21 41.47 39.92
CA ASN A 537 14.03 40.38 39.40
C ASN A 537 13.39 39.02 39.68
N ALA A 538 12.77 38.81 40.86
CA ALA A 538 12.01 37.60 41.14
C ALA A 538 10.83 37.41 40.15
N THR A 539 10.15 38.50 39.75
CA THR A 539 9.10 38.42 38.70
C THR A 539 9.62 38.05 37.31
N GLN A 540 10.95 38.12 37.09
CA GLN A 540 11.62 37.81 35.81
C GLN A 540 12.55 36.59 35.90
N ALA A 541 12.51 35.85 37.02
CA ALA A 541 13.35 34.67 37.24
C ALA A 541 13.02 33.57 36.23
N LYS A 542 14.07 33.01 35.60
CA LYS A 542 13.95 32.00 34.54
C LYS A 542 13.98 30.57 35.06
N THR A 543 14.25 30.37 36.35
CA THR A 543 14.26 29.06 37.00
C THR A 543 13.73 29.14 38.42
N ARG A 544 13.20 28.03 38.94
CA ARG A 544 12.75 27.88 40.33
C ARG A 544 13.83 28.31 41.33
N ALA A 545 15.06 27.82 41.17
CA ALA A 545 16.18 28.13 42.07
C ALA A 545 16.64 29.61 41.99
N GLU A 546 16.50 30.25 40.83
CA GLU A 546 16.72 31.70 40.70
C GLU A 546 15.61 32.49 41.40
N PHE A 547 14.34 32.06 41.26
CA PHE A 547 13.22 32.66 41.98
C PHE A 547 13.39 32.55 43.49
N GLU A 548 13.63 31.35 44.02
CA GLU A 548 13.83 31.11 45.46
C GLU A 548 14.97 31.97 46.02
N ARG A 549 16.10 32.08 45.31
CA ARG A 549 17.22 32.94 45.70
C ARG A 549 16.82 34.43 45.74
N LEU A 550 16.04 34.90 44.79
CA LEU A 550 15.61 36.30 44.70
C LEU A 550 14.48 36.63 45.68
N GLN A 551 13.58 35.67 45.94
CA GLN A 551 12.58 35.72 47.00
C GLN A 551 13.26 35.84 48.37
N ASN A 552 14.20 34.95 48.71
CA ASN A 552 14.95 35.02 49.97
C ASN A 552 15.68 36.37 50.14
N ALA A 553 16.22 36.93 49.05
CA ALA A 553 16.81 38.27 49.07
C ALA A 553 15.77 39.38 49.30
N ALA A 554 14.59 39.31 48.66
CA ALA A 554 13.50 40.27 48.85
C ALA A 554 12.90 40.17 50.27
N GLU A 555 12.69 38.96 50.80
CA GLU A 555 12.21 38.71 52.16
C GLU A 555 13.21 39.20 53.22
N SER A 556 14.51 38.96 53.01
CA SER A 556 15.58 39.56 53.84
C SER A 556 15.52 41.10 53.83
N ARG A 557 15.22 41.72 52.67
CA ARG A 557 15.02 43.18 52.58
C ARG A 557 13.72 43.65 53.22
N ILE A 558 12.63 42.90 53.14
CA ILE A 558 11.38 43.16 53.87
C ILE A 558 11.62 43.10 55.39
N GLN A 559 12.35 42.09 55.88
CA GLN A 559 12.74 42.00 57.29
C GLN A 559 13.60 43.19 57.71
N THR A 560 14.64 43.52 56.93
CA THR A 560 15.52 44.68 57.17
C THR A 560 14.72 45.99 57.23
N LEU A 561 13.82 46.21 56.27
CA LEU A 561 12.98 47.41 56.20
C LEU A 561 11.99 47.45 57.38
N ASN A 562 11.39 46.32 57.77
CA ASN A 562 10.53 46.24 58.94
C ASN A 562 11.28 46.57 60.25
N THR A 563 12.54 46.13 60.40
CA THR A 563 13.38 46.48 61.57
C THR A 563 13.72 47.98 61.58
N LEU A 564 14.14 48.55 60.44
CA LEU A 564 14.40 49.99 60.32
C LEU A 564 13.14 50.84 60.57
N LEU A 565 11.97 50.33 60.16
CA LEU A 565 10.69 51.00 60.37
C LEU A 565 10.13 50.87 61.81
N GLN A 566 10.77 50.13 62.71
CA GLN A 566 10.32 50.01 64.11
C GLN A 566 10.68 51.22 64.99
N SER A 567 11.67 52.04 64.61
CA SER A 567 12.00 53.27 65.34
C SER A 567 10.87 54.31 65.27
N ASP A 568 10.78 55.17 66.29
CA ASP A 568 9.84 56.30 66.29
C ASP A 568 10.23 57.38 65.26
N SER A 569 11.53 57.49 64.91
CA SER A 569 12.02 58.33 63.81
C SER A 569 11.38 57.99 62.45
N ALA A 570 10.97 56.74 62.26
CA ALA A 570 10.47 56.23 60.98
C ALA A 570 8.94 56.31 60.81
N ALA A 571 8.19 56.90 61.75
CA ALA A 571 6.72 56.89 61.76
C ALA A 571 6.06 57.37 60.44
N THR A 572 6.61 58.42 59.80
CA THR A 572 6.12 58.92 58.51
C THR A 572 6.44 57.99 57.35
N SER A 573 7.60 57.34 57.36
CA SER A 573 8.00 56.36 56.34
C SER A 573 7.23 55.04 56.47
N ARG A 574 6.84 54.66 57.70
CA ARG A 574 6.09 53.44 58.00
C ARG A 574 4.75 53.38 57.25
N SER A 575 4.01 54.49 57.18
CA SER A 575 2.75 54.57 56.43
C SER A 575 2.92 54.64 54.91
N GLN A 576 4.01 55.25 54.43
CA GLN A 576 4.32 55.36 52.99
C GLN A 576 4.82 54.04 52.38
N LEU A 577 5.56 53.24 53.16
CA LEU A 577 6.21 52.02 52.68
C LEU A 577 5.40 50.74 52.93
N ALA A 578 4.44 50.74 53.86
CA ALA A 578 3.57 49.58 54.08
C ALA A 578 2.86 49.06 52.80
N PRO A 579 2.34 49.90 51.88
CA PRO A 579 1.77 49.43 50.61
C PRO A 579 2.81 48.76 49.69
N LEU A 580 4.07 49.21 49.70
CA LEU A 580 5.15 48.60 48.92
C LEU A 580 5.54 47.23 49.48
N ILE A 581 5.64 47.11 50.81
CA ILE A 581 5.90 45.82 51.48
C ILE A 581 4.77 44.86 51.16
N GLN A 582 3.51 45.27 51.36
CA GLN A 582 2.34 44.44 51.13
C GLN A 582 2.24 43.96 49.67
N SER A 583 2.41 44.86 48.70
CA SER A 583 2.36 44.51 47.27
C SER A 583 3.54 43.62 46.85
N SER A 584 4.74 43.85 47.36
CA SER A 584 5.91 42.99 47.09
C SER A 584 5.69 41.56 47.64
N THR A 585 5.21 41.42 48.87
CA THR A 585 4.87 40.12 49.47
C THR A 585 3.76 39.41 48.70
N GLN A 586 2.71 40.13 48.28
CA GLN A 586 1.63 39.56 47.47
C GLN A 586 2.10 39.11 46.08
N GLN A 587 3.00 39.87 45.43
CA GLN A 587 3.60 39.49 44.15
C GLN A 587 4.46 38.23 44.28
N LEU A 588 5.34 38.17 45.28
CA LEU A 588 6.16 36.98 45.55
C LEU A 588 5.30 35.74 45.82
N ALA A 589 4.29 35.85 46.69
CA ALA A 589 3.36 34.75 46.98
C ALA A 589 2.55 34.30 45.74
N ALA A 590 2.17 35.22 44.85
CA ALA A 590 1.49 34.89 43.61
C ALA A 590 2.41 34.14 42.62
N ILE A 591 3.69 34.47 42.57
CA ILE A 591 4.67 33.78 41.71
C ILE A 591 5.07 32.43 42.32
N GLU A 592 5.21 32.34 43.64
CA GLU A 592 5.37 31.07 44.37
C GLU A 592 4.22 30.10 44.05
N THR A 593 2.98 30.59 44.09
CA THR A 593 1.79 29.81 43.72
C THR A 593 1.83 29.34 42.26
N LYS A 594 2.38 30.16 41.33
CA LYS A 594 2.56 29.75 39.93
C LYS A 594 3.61 28.65 39.78
N TRP A 595 4.76 28.77 40.45
CA TRP A 595 5.80 27.73 40.44
C TRP A 595 5.28 26.41 41.02
N ALA A 596 4.65 26.44 42.20
CA ALA A 596 4.06 25.24 42.80
C ALA A 596 2.99 24.59 41.90
N ALA A 597 2.19 25.39 41.19
CA ALA A 597 1.22 24.90 40.20
C ALA A 597 1.84 24.39 38.89
N LEU A 598 3.05 24.84 38.54
CA LEU A 598 3.85 24.33 37.42
C LEU A 598 4.57 23.02 37.80
N ASP A 599 5.07 22.90 39.03
CA ASP A 599 5.70 21.68 39.55
C ASP A 599 4.66 20.56 39.76
N ASP A 600 3.46 20.89 40.27
CA ASP A 600 2.26 20.02 40.20
C ASP A 600 1.95 19.60 38.77
N ALA A 601 2.11 20.51 37.80
CA ALA A 601 1.82 20.21 36.42
C ALA A 601 2.85 19.26 35.78
N TRP A 602 4.14 19.41 36.10
CA TRP A 602 5.20 18.49 35.69
C TRP A 602 5.06 17.10 36.33
N LEU A 603 4.71 17.04 37.62
CA LEU A 603 4.51 15.76 38.34
C LEU A 603 3.41 14.93 37.67
N ARG A 604 2.23 15.53 37.44
CA ARG A 604 1.11 14.88 36.74
C ARG A 604 1.44 14.47 35.31
N LEU A 605 2.33 15.20 34.62
CA LEU A 605 2.77 14.84 33.28
C LEU A 605 3.56 13.51 33.30
N ALA A 606 4.45 13.32 34.27
CA ALA A 606 5.23 12.10 34.45
C ALA A 606 4.37 10.91 34.91
N GLU A 607 3.32 11.15 35.70
CA GLU A 607 2.35 10.10 36.11
C GLU A 607 1.43 9.63 34.98
N THR A 608 1.32 10.39 33.88
CA THR A 608 0.36 10.16 32.82
C THR A 608 0.77 9.02 31.87
N LYS A 609 -0.16 8.08 31.64
CA LYS A 609 0.06 6.86 30.82
C LYS A 609 -0.72 6.84 29.49
N GLU A 610 -1.43 7.91 29.18
CA GLU A 610 -2.27 8.03 27.98
C GLU A 610 -1.93 9.29 27.18
N LEU A 611 -1.98 9.20 25.85
CA LEU A 611 -1.54 10.28 24.96
C LEU A 611 -2.40 11.56 25.06
N THR A 612 -3.73 11.42 25.09
CA THR A 612 -4.63 12.59 25.13
C THR A 612 -4.51 13.38 26.44
N PRO A 613 -4.53 12.75 27.64
CA PRO A 613 -4.18 13.44 28.88
C PRO A 613 -2.77 14.05 28.86
N TYR A 614 -1.77 13.36 28.29
CA TYR A 614 -0.38 13.86 28.23
C TYR A 614 -0.28 15.16 27.41
N LEU A 615 -0.88 15.18 26.22
CA LEU A 615 -0.92 16.38 25.36
C LEU A 615 -1.72 17.52 26.00
N ASN A 616 -2.83 17.24 26.69
CA ASN A 616 -3.60 18.25 27.42
C ASN A 616 -2.80 18.81 28.62
N GLN A 617 -1.99 17.98 29.27
CA GLN A 617 -1.15 18.40 30.39
C GLN A 617 0.08 19.21 29.91
N LEU A 618 0.67 18.89 28.76
CA LEU A 618 1.63 19.77 28.07
C LEU A 618 1.02 21.12 27.69
N GLU A 619 -0.23 21.15 27.23
CA GLU A 619 -0.94 22.39 26.90
C GLU A 619 -1.18 23.25 28.14
N ARG A 620 -1.52 22.63 29.28
CA ARG A 620 -1.55 23.29 30.60
C ARG A 620 -0.18 23.85 30.97
N ILE A 621 0.91 23.09 30.82
CA ILE A 621 2.28 23.56 31.10
C ILE A 621 2.66 24.74 30.19
N HIS A 622 2.38 24.66 28.89
CA HIS A 622 2.62 25.74 27.93
C HIS A 622 1.83 27.03 28.24
N SER A 623 0.69 26.93 28.93
CA SER A 623 -0.12 28.09 29.31
C SER A 623 0.53 29.00 30.36
N PHE A 624 1.46 28.48 31.19
CA PHE A 624 2.16 29.28 32.20
C PHE A 624 3.03 30.36 31.56
N ASP A 625 2.99 31.57 32.13
CA ASP A 625 3.77 32.73 31.70
C ASP A 625 5.21 32.72 32.24
N ILE A 626 5.43 32.07 33.39
CA ILE A 626 6.75 31.82 33.99
C ILE A 626 7.58 30.74 33.28
N LEU A 627 7.03 30.06 32.26
CA LEU A 627 7.72 28.96 31.57
C LEU A 627 8.87 29.50 30.68
N PRO A 628 10.10 28.94 30.77
CA PRO A 628 11.25 29.35 29.94
C PRO A 628 10.97 29.28 28.43
N THR A 629 11.52 30.24 27.68
CA THR A 629 11.21 30.45 26.25
C THR A 629 11.61 29.27 25.36
N ASP A 630 12.71 28.59 25.70
CA ASP A 630 13.21 27.36 25.07
C ASP A 630 12.25 26.19 25.32
N GLN A 631 11.85 25.95 26.57
CA GLN A 631 10.86 24.92 26.92
C GLN A 631 9.52 25.20 26.25
N LYS A 632 9.07 26.45 26.27
CA LYS A 632 7.83 26.90 25.62
C LYS A 632 7.88 26.69 24.10
N THR A 633 9.04 26.88 23.48
CA THR A 633 9.25 26.61 22.04
C THR A 633 9.20 25.11 21.73
N ALA A 634 9.89 24.26 22.52
CA ALA A 634 9.86 22.80 22.33
C ALA A 634 8.45 22.22 22.52
N ILE A 635 7.74 22.63 23.58
CA ILE A 635 6.35 22.20 23.79
C ILE A 635 5.43 22.75 22.69
N SER A 636 5.64 23.97 22.19
CA SER A 636 4.88 24.50 21.04
C SER A 636 5.10 23.70 19.76
N GLN A 637 6.31 23.20 19.49
CA GLN A 637 6.57 22.29 18.37
C GLN A 637 5.77 20.98 18.50
N THR A 638 5.77 20.36 19.69
CA THR A 638 4.97 19.16 19.98
C THR A 638 3.46 19.41 19.87
N LEU A 639 2.96 20.53 20.41
CA LEU A 639 1.52 20.85 20.40
C LEU A 639 0.98 21.22 19.00
N ARG A 640 1.82 21.75 18.09
CA ARG A 640 1.44 21.92 16.67
C ARG A 640 1.08 20.60 15.98
N LEU A 641 1.57 19.48 16.50
CA LEU A 641 1.31 18.13 15.99
C LEU A 641 0.13 17.45 16.71
N LYS A 642 -0.64 18.15 17.56
CA LYS A 642 -1.75 17.56 18.33
C LYS A 642 -2.81 16.85 17.45
N SER A 643 -3.09 17.38 16.25
CA SER A 643 -3.91 16.70 15.24
C SER A 643 -3.16 15.52 14.60
N ALA A 644 -1.92 15.71 14.14
CA ALA A 644 -1.09 14.66 13.55
C ALA A 644 -0.83 13.47 14.51
N PHE A 645 -0.94 13.66 15.83
CA PHE A 645 -0.94 12.58 16.82
C PHE A 645 -2.25 11.80 16.86
N ALA A 646 -3.41 12.47 16.73
CA ALA A 646 -4.71 11.80 16.64
C ALA A 646 -4.88 11.07 15.29
N ASP A 647 -4.43 11.70 14.21
CA ASP A 647 -4.41 11.15 12.85
C ASP A 647 -3.18 10.27 12.57
N LEU A 648 -2.34 9.96 13.58
CA LEU A 648 -1.05 9.28 13.34
C LEU A 648 -1.24 7.94 12.61
N ARG A 649 -2.26 7.19 13.02
CA ARG A 649 -2.74 5.95 12.40
C ARG A 649 -3.07 6.07 10.91
N ASN A 650 -3.58 7.23 10.48
CA ASN A 650 -3.98 7.51 9.10
C ASN A 650 -2.79 8.06 8.29
N SER A 651 -1.82 8.72 8.96
CA SER A 651 -0.61 9.28 8.35
C SER A 651 0.51 8.26 8.15
N GLN A 652 0.58 7.22 9.00
CA GLN A 652 1.53 6.11 8.90
C GLN A 652 0.85 4.98 8.14
N SER A 653 1.41 4.57 7.00
CA SER A 653 0.83 3.51 6.15
C SER A 653 0.98 2.11 6.75
N LEU A 654 0.17 1.81 7.78
CA LEU A 654 0.05 0.48 8.40
C LEU A 654 -0.30 -0.59 7.34
N PHE A 655 -1.13 -0.22 6.37
CA PHE A 655 -1.47 -1.02 5.20
C PHE A 655 -0.67 -0.55 3.98
N ALA A 656 -0.15 -1.51 3.19
CA ALA A 656 0.62 -1.19 1.99
C ALA A 656 -0.24 -0.66 0.82
N HIS A 657 -1.55 -0.88 0.83
CA HIS A 657 -2.51 -0.45 -0.21
C HIS A 657 -3.78 0.10 0.46
N SER A 658 -4.36 1.18 -0.08
CA SER A 658 -5.56 1.84 0.45
C SER A 658 -6.85 1.01 0.30
N GLU A 659 -6.88 0.04 -0.62
CA GLU A 659 -7.98 -0.92 -0.74
C GLU A 659 -8.05 -1.89 0.44
N ALA A 660 -6.91 -2.22 1.05
CA ALA A 660 -6.87 -3.03 2.25
C ALA A 660 -7.48 -2.27 3.45
N GLU A 661 -7.22 -0.97 3.56
CA GLU A 661 -7.81 -0.11 4.59
C GLU A 661 -9.34 -0.05 4.48
N LYS A 662 -9.89 -0.01 3.25
CA LYS A 662 -11.34 -0.12 3.01
C LYS A 662 -11.90 -1.51 3.37
N ALA A 663 -11.11 -2.57 3.21
CA ALA A 663 -11.55 -3.95 3.45
C ALA A 663 -11.51 -4.37 4.93
N PHE A 664 -10.62 -3.75 5.74
CA PHE A 664 -10.32 -4.10 7.13
C PHE A 664 -10.68 -2.95 8.10
N ILE A 665 -11.97 -2.84 8.42
CA ILE A 665 -12.51 -1.80 9.30
C ILE A 665 -12.25 -2.14 10.77
N LYS A 666 -11.84 -1.14 11.58
CA LYS A 666 -11.59 -1.27 13.03
C LYS A 666 -12.84 -1.78 13.76
N GLY A 667 -12.69 -2.82 14.57
CA GLY A 667 -13.78 -3.38 15.39
C GLY A 667 -14.84 -4.18 14.63
N GLN A 668 -14.71 -4.33 13.31
CA GLN A 668 -15.40 -5.38 12.55
C GLN A 668 -14.49 -6.62 12.47
N ASN A 669 -15.01 -7.75 12.00
CA ASN A 669 -14.20 -8.94 11.73
C ASN A 669 -14.37 -9.33 10.27
N TYR A 670 -13.34 -9.10 9.46
CA TYR A 670 -13.31 -9.43 8.02
C TYR A 670 -13.93 -10.80 7.69
N LEU A 671 -13.70 -11.84 8.51
CA LEU A 671 -14.13 -13.22 8.24
C LEU A 671 -15.58 -13.52 8.70
N GLN A 672 -16.23 -12.59 9.42
CA GLN A 672 -17.58 -12.75 9.96
C GLN A 672 -18.56 -11.69 9.43
N THR A 673 -18.06 -10.52 9.04
CA THR A 673 -18.86 -9.44 8.44
C THR A 673 -19.18 -9.77 6.98
N GLN A 674 -20.46 -10.05 6.71
CA GLN A 674 -21.02 -10.23 5.36
C GLN A 674 -20.57 -9.09 4.42
N ALA A 675 -20.31 -9.43 3.16
CA ALA A 675 -19.95 -8.44 2.15
C ALA A 675 -21.19 -7.92 1.43
N GLU A 676 -21.44 -6.62 1.53
CA GLU A 676 -22.41 -5.91 0.67
C GLU A 676 -21.90 -5.92 -0.77
N LEU A 677 -22.75 -6.33 -1.73
CA LEU A 677 -22.40 -6.31 -3.15
C LEU A 677 -22.53 -4.90 -3.75
N THR A 678 -21.54 -4.50 -4.56
CA THR A 678 -21.64 -3.35 -5.46
C THR A 678 -22.62 -3.65 -6.61
N GLU A 679 -23.03 -2.61 -7.34
CA GLU A 679 -23.90 -2.77 -8.51
C GLU A 679 -23.24 -3.62 -9.61
N GLU A 680 -21.93 -3.44 -9.80
CA GLU A 680 -21.10 -4.18 -10.76
C GLU A 680 -20.98 -5.67 -10.40
N GLU A 681 -20.62 -5.99 -9.15
CA GLU A 681 -20.60 -7.37 -8.64
C GLU A 681 -21.97 -8.05 -8.75
N ARG A 682 -23.05 -7.31 -8.44
CA ARG A 682 -24.41 -7.82 -8.54
C ARG A 682 -24.80 -8.09 -10.00
N ALA A 683 -24.44 -7.20 -10.93
CA ALA A 683 -24.65 -7.41 -12.36
C ALA A 683 -23.86 -8.63 -12.87
N TYR A 684 -22.60 -8.77 -12.46
CA TYR A 684 -21.74 -9.90 -12.83
C TYR A 684 -22.30 -11.25 -12.33
N LEU A 685 -22.70 -11.33 -11.06
CA LEU A 685 -23.33 -12.55 -10.51
C LEU A 685 -24.70 -12.84 -11.15
N THR A 686 -25.48 -11.83 -11.50
CA THR A 686 -26.77 -12.00 -12.20
C THR A 686 -26.54 -12.53 -13.62
N ARG A 687 -25.49 -12.07 -14.33
CA ARG A 687 -25.05 -12.61 -15.63
C ARG A 687 -24.72 -14.11 -15.55
N LEU A 688 -24.03 -14.54 -14.49
CA LEU A 688 -23.68 -15.94 -14.26
C LEU A 688 -24.86 -16.84 -13.89
N GLN A 689 -26.01 -16.28 -13.53
CA GLN A 689 -27.19 -17.06 -13.12
C GLN A 689 -27.99 -17.64 -14.31
N ASN A 690 -27.55 -17.42 -15.55
CA ASN A 690 -28.20 -17.91 -16.77
C ASN A 690 -28.24 -19.46 -16.80
N PRO A 691 -29.42 -20.10 -16.71
CA PRO A 691 -29.52 -21.55 -16.53
C PRO A 691 -29.37 -22.34 -17.84
N GLU A 692 -29.54 -21.75 -19.01
CA GLU A 692 -29.78 -22.49 -20.26
C GLU A 692 -28.60 -23.38 -20.69
N ALA A 693 -27.36 -22.94 -20.48
CA ALA A 693 -26.16 -23.70 -20.84
C ALA A 693 -25.77 -24.79 -19.83
N PHE A 694 -26.35 -24.81 -18.63
CA PHE A 694 -25.84 -25.60 -17.50
C PHE A 694 -26.87 -26.41 -16.72
N ALA A 695 -28.12 -25.96 -16.61
CA ALA A 695 -29.08 -26.55 -15.66
C ALA A 695 -29.67 -27.90 -16.11
N ASN A 696 -29.88 -28.09 -17.42
CA ASN A 696 -30.66 -29.20 -17.98
C ASN A 696 -29.89 -29.97 -19.08
N VAL A 697 -28.60 -30.25 -18.88
CA VAL A 697 -27.82 -31.07 -19.81
C VAL A 697 -27.83 -32.52 -19.35
N TYR A 698 -28.36 -33.40 -20.19
CA TYR A 698 -28.51 -34.83 -19.88
C TYR A 698 -27.31 -35.62 -20.40
N GLN A 699 -26.96 -36.72 -19.73
CA GLN A 699 -25.96 -37.68 -20.21
C GLN A 699 -26.65 -39.00 -20.57
N SER A 700 -26.35 -39.54 -21.75
CA SER A 700 -26.71 -40.92 -22.13
C SER A 700 -25.44 -41.74 -22.41
N THR A 701 -25.58 -43.06 -22.33
CA THR A 701 -24.54 -44.00 -22.73
C THR A 701 -25.05 -44.79 -23.93
N VAL A 702 -24.31 -44.67 -25.03
CA VAL A 702 -24.63 -45.24 -26.34
C VAL A 702 -23.86 -46.54 -26.50
N GLN A 703 -24.55 -47.59 -26.95
CA GLN A 703 -23.96 -48.87 -27.31
C GLN A 703 -24.18 -49.11 -28.81
N TYR A 704 -23.10 -49.33 -29.56
CA TYR A 704 -23.15 -49.60 -30.99
C TYR A 704 -23.07 -51.10 -31.27
N PHE A 705 -23.95 -51.58 -32.15
CA PHE A 705 -24.06 -53.00 -32.54
C PHE A 705 -24.00 -53.16 -34.06
N GLU A 706 -23.30 -54.21 -34.50
CA GLU A 706 -23.09 -54.53 -35.92
C GLU A 706 -23.12 -56.07 -36.09
N GLY A 707 -24.30 -56.67 -36.06
CA GLY A 707 -24.49 -58.10 -36.33
C GLY A 707 -24.23 -59.05 -35.15
N SER A 708 -23.92 -58.51 -33.97
CA SER A 708 -23.59 -59.27 -32.76
C SER A 708 -24.62 -59.07 -31.64
N ALA A 709 -24.67 -60.01 -30.69
CA ALA A 709 -25.43 -59.87 -29.45
C ALA A 709 -24.72 -58.95 -28.43
N ASP A 710 -23.38 -58.89 -28.46
CA ASP A 710 -22.55 -57.96 -27.70
C ASP A 710 -22.33 -56.64 -28.47
N PRO A 711 -22.24 -55.48 -27.80
CA PRO A 711 -21.91 -54.22 -28.45
C PRO A 711 -20.43 -54.16 -28.87
N GLN A 712 -20.15 -53.62 -30.05
CA GLN A 712 -18.77 -53.39 -30.51
C GLN A 712 -18.09 -52.21 -29.80
N SER A 713 -18.86 -51.19 -29.41
CA SER A 713 -18.36 -50.05 -28.63
C SER A 713 -19.43 -49.48 -27.70
N GLU A 714 -18.98 -48.90 -26.59
CA GLU A 714 -19.82 -48.18 -25.63
C GLU A 714 -19.16 -46.86 -25.28
N TYR A 715 -19.90 -45.75 -25.41
CA TYR A 715 -19.40 -44.40 -25.15
C TYR A 715 -20.50 -43.51 -24.55
N ARG A 716 -20.10 -42.37 -23.97
CA ARG A 716 -21.01 -41.38 -23.37
C ARG A 716 -21.20 -40.21 -24.30
N ILE A 717 -22.39 -39.61 -24.27
CA ILE A 717 -22.69 -38.34 -24.93
C ILE A 717 -23.53 -37.44 -24.02
N TYR A 718 -23.46 -36.13 -24.29
CA TYR A 718 -24.33 -35.12 -23.69
C TYR A 718 -25.47 -34.76 -24.64
N LEU A 719 -26.63 -34.44 -24.09
CA LEU A 719 -27.90 -34.27 -24.78
C LEU A 719 -28.69 -33.09 -24.25
N VAL A 720 -29.37 -32.39 -25.16
CA VAL A 720 -30.27 -31.26 -24.89
C VAL A 720 -31.59 -31.75 -24.29
N GLU A 721 -32.04 -32.92 -24.71
CA GLU A 721 -33.34 -33.51 -24.36
C GLU A 721 -33.12 -34.95 -23.85
N PRO A 722 -33.83 -35.38 -22.79
CA PRO A 722 -33.63 -36.70 -22.19
C PRO A 722 -34.25 -37.81 -23.05
N ILE A 723 -33.53 -38.91 -23.26
CA ILE A 723 -34.04 -40.05 -24.02
C ILE A 723 -35.00 -40.86 -23.14
N SER A 724 -36.29 -40.65 -23.39
CA SER A 724 -37.38 -41.51 -22.95
C SER A 724 -37.46 -42.79 -23.81
N LYS A 725 -38.26 -43.78 -23.38
CA LYS A 725 -38.47 -44.99 -24.18
C LYS A 725 -39.20 -44.66 -25.47
N SER A 726 -38.64 -45.13 -26.59
CA SER A 726 -39.21 -45.03 -27.93
C SER A 726 -40.46 -45.91 -28.11
N ASP A 727 -41.34 -45.52 -29.02
CA ASP A 727 -42.28 -46.46 -29.64
C ASP A 727 -41.50 -47.58 -30.37
N SER A 728 -41.94 -48.82 -30.19
CA SER A 728 -41.37 -49.99 -30.86
C SER A 728 -42.27 -50.46 -31.99
N GLN A 729 -41.75 -50.55 -33.21
CA GLN A 729 -42.47 -51.16 -34.33
C GLN A 729 -42.00 -52.61 -34.51
N GLN A 730 -42.96 -53.52 -34.68
CA GLN A 730 -42.72 -54.96 -34.76
C GLN A 730 -43.14 -55.47 -36.15
N ASN A 731 -42.18 -55.96 -36.92
CA ASN A 731 -42.38 -56.61 -38.22
C ASN A 731 -42.19 -58.12 -38.09
N GLU A 732 -42.61 -58.89 -39.10
CA GLU A 732 -42.55 -60.37 -39.16
C GLU A 732 -41.12 -60.98 -39.19
N SER A 733 -40.08 -60.22 -38.82
CA SER A 733 -38.66 -60.65 -38.82
C SER A 733 -37.72 -59.84 -37.91
N HIS A 734 -38.22 -58.77 -37.27
CA HIS A 734 -37.41 -57.87 -36.42
C HIS A 734 -38.28 -56.88 -35.62
N VAL A 735 -37.71 -56.40 -34.51
CA VAL A 735 -38.22 -55.26 -33.74
C VAL A 735 -37.33 -54.05 -33.98
N ALA A 736 -37.93 -52.91 -34.35
CA ALA A 736 -37.25 -51.63 -34.50
C ALA A 736 -37.64 -50.66 -33.37
N PHE A 737 -36.63 -50.02 -32.78
CA PHE A 737 -36.75 -48.97 -31.78
C PHE A 737 -36.21 -47.66 -32.36
N THR A 738 -36.95 -46.55 -32.24
CA THR A 738 -36.56 -45.25 -32.81
C THR A 738 -36.29 -44.24 -31.70
N PHE A 739 -35.02 -43.99 -31.41
CA PHE A 739 -34.61 -42.99 -30.44
C PHE A 739 -34.58 -41.61 -31.09
N ARG A 740 -35.31 -40.64 -30.53
CA ARG A 740 -35.24 -39.24 -30.93
C ARG A 740 -34.14 -38.55 -30.12
N VAL A 741 -33.08 -38.12 -30.78
CA VAL A 741 -31.82 -37.71 -30.15
C VAL A 741 -31.45 -36.29 -30.57
N ARG A 742 -31.05 -35.45 -29.60
CA ARG A 742 -30.57 -34.09 -29.86
C ARG A 742 -29.33 -33.80 -29.03
N GLY A 743 -28.18 -33.76 -29.69
CA GLY A 743 -26.88 -33.53 -29.08
C GLY A 743 -26.42 -32.07 -29.19
N PHE A 744 -25.10 -31.93 -29.14
CA PHE A 744 -24.39 -30.67 -29.30
C PHE A 744 -23.36 -30.81 -30.44
N ASP A 745 -23.00 -29.70 -31.08
CA ASP A 745 -22.02 -29.66 -32.18
C ASP A 745 -20.55 -29.58 -31.70
N GLU A 746 -19.60 -29.42 -32.64
CA GLU A 746 -18.17 -29.21 -32.32
C GLU A 746 -17.90 -27.95 -31.48
N LEU A 747 -18.84 -27.01 -31.39
CA LEU A 747 -18.75 -25.77 -30.62
C LEU A 747 -19.53 -25.86 -29.30
N GLY A 748 -20.15 -27.02 -29.01
CA GLY A 748 -21.01 -27.23 -27.86
C GLY A 748 -22.35 -26.52 -27.94
N LYS A 749 -22.79 -26.08 -29.13
CA LYS A 749 -24.11 -25.48 -29.34
C LYS A 749 -25.17 -26.58 -29.51
N PRO A 750 -26.39 -26.41 -28.98
CA PRO A 750 -27.50 -27.32 -29.22
C PRO A 750 -27.75 -27.54 -30.71
N GLU A 751 -27.94 -28.80 -31.14
CA GLU A 751 -28.31 -29.08 -32.53
C GLU A 751 -29.64 -28.37 -32.91
N PRO A 752 -29.79 -27.87 -34.16
CA PRO A 752 -30.95 -27.09 -34.56
C PRO A 752 -32.25 -27.91 -34.61
N ALA A 753 -32.16 -29.23 -34.78
CA ALA A 753 -33.27 -30.15 -34.74
C ALA A 753 -32.84 -31.52 -34.18
N PRO A 754 -33.72 -32.26 -33.49
CA PRO A 754 -33.47 -33.65 -33.12
C PRO A 754 -33.42 -34.55 -34.37
N ARG A 755 -32.63 -35.63 -34.29
CA ARG A 755 -32.50 -36.69 -35.29
C ARG A 755 -33.15 -37.97 -34.77
N ASP A 756 -33.84 -38.70 -35.64
CA ASP A 756 -34.37 -40.03 -35.30
C ASP A 756 -33.33 -41.11 -35.66
N ILE A 757 -32.92 -41.91 -34.68
CA ILE A 757 -31.87 -42.93 -34.79
C ILE A 757 -32.47 -44.29 -34.46
N GLN A 758 -32.33 -45.23 -35.39
CA GLN A 758 -32.93 -46.57 -35.28
C GLN A 758 -31.95 -47.59 -34.68
N PHE A 759 -32.51 -48.48 -33.86
CA PHE A 759 -31.89 -49.70 -33.36
C PHE A 759 -32.77 -50.89 -33.72
N ILE A 760 -32.17 -51.92 -34.34
CA ILE A 760 -32.88 -53.07 -34.89
C ILE A 760 -32.42 -54.34 -34.15
N SER A 761 -33.39 -55.06 -33.59
CA SER A 761 -33.24 -56.39 -33.00
C SER A 761 -33.85 -57.42 -33.95
N ARG A 762 -33.05 -58.38 -34.42
CA ARG A 762 -33.52 -59.48 -35.29
C ARG A 762 -33.79 -60.76 -34.52
N ASP A 763 -34.63 -61.61 -35.09
CA ASP A 763 -35.01 -62.90 -34.49
C ASP A 763 -33.86 -63.93 -34.45
N ASP A 764 -32.77 -63.67 -35.18
CA ASP A 764 -31.50 -64.42 -35.12
C ASP A 764 -30.62 -64.05 -33.91
N GLY A 765 -31.04 -63.08 -33.10
CA GLY A 765 -30.30 -62.58 -31.94
C GLY A 765 -29.23 -61.54 -32.27
N SER A 766 -29.14 -61.07 -33.53
CA SER A 766 -28.25 -59.99 -33.92
C SER A 766 -28.88 -58.60 -33.71
N PHE A 767 -28.08 -57.68 -33.21
CA PHE A 767 -28.44 -56.27 -33.06
C PHE A 767 -27.71 -55.39 -34.08
N TRP A 768 -28.36 -54.32 -34.51
CA TRP A 768 -27.81 -53.36 -35.47
C TRP A 768 -28.17 -51.92 -35.09
N GLY A 769 -27.20 -51.01 -35.17
CA GLY A 769 -27.39 -49.58 -34.93
C GLY A 769 -26.98 -49.13 -33.53
N PHE A 770 -27.55 -48.01 -33.07
CA PHE A 770 -27.17 -47.36 -31.81
C PHE A 770 -28.28 -47.50 -30.77
N PHE A 771 -28.01 -48.26 -29.71
CA PHE A 771 -28.89 -48.35 -28.55
C PHE A 771 -28.55 -47.27 -27.52
N TYR A 772 -29.54 -46.49 -27.09
CA TYR A 772 -29.36 -45.44 -26.09
C TYR A 772 -29.92 -45.89 -24.74
N LYS A 773 -29.07 -45.92 -23.72
CA LYS A 773 -29.53 -46.11 -22.33
C LYS A 773 -30.31 -44.86 -21.87
N PRO A 774 -31.35 -45.01 -21.01
CA PRO A 774 -32.12 -43.87 -20.51
C PRO A 774 -31.23 -42.79 -19.93
N SER A 775 -31.45 -41.53 -20.33
CA SER A 775 -30.58 -40.43 -19.92
C SER A 775 -30.74 -40.09 -18.43
N THR A 776 -29.64 -39.81 -17.76
CA THR A 776 -29.62 -39.11 -16.45
C THR A 776 -29.33 -37.64 -16.66
N LEU A 777 -29.43 -36.83 -15.61
CA LEU A 777 -28.77 -35.52 -15.62
C LEU A 777 -27.24 -35.73 -15.69
N SER A 778 -26.50 -34.76 -16.25
CA SER A 778 -25.04 -34.83 -16.29
C SER A 778 -24.41 -34.48 -14.94
N PRO A 779 -23.21 -34.99 -14.61
CA PRO A 779 -22.48 -34.60 -13.41
C PRO A 779 -22.26 -33.07 -13.30
N GLU A 780 -22.01 -32.41 -14.42
CA GLU A 780 -21.87 -30.96 -14.55
C GLU A 780 -23.17 -30.22 -14.21
N SER A 781 -24.31 -30.66 -14.75
CA SER A 781 -25.62 -30.08 -14.42
C SER A 781 -26.05 -30.37 -12.98
N GLU A 782 -25.78 -31.58 -12.47
CA GLU A 782 -26.02 -31.91 -11.06
C GLU A 782 -25.21 -30.99 -10.15
N TYR A 783 -23.91 -30.83 -10.39
CA TYR A 783 -23.04 -29.96 -9.61
C TYR A 783 -23.37 -28.47 -9.75
N TYR A 784 -23.78 -28.02 -10.95
CA TYR A 784 -24.24 -26.65 -11.17
C TYR A 784 -25.47 -26.35 -10.32
N ASN A 785 -26.51 -27.19 -10.43
CA ASN A 785 -27.77 -27.02 -9.71
C ASN A 785 -27.62 -27.19 -8.19
N SER A 786 -26.79 -28.13 -7.73
CA SER A 786 -26.62 -28.41 -6.29
C SER A 786 -25.69 -27.42 -5.59
N THR A 787 -24.70 -26.87 -6.29
CA THR A 787 -23.55 -26.19 -5.66
C THR A 787 -23.34 -24.79 -6.22
N ILE A 788 -23.10 -24.65 -7.53
CA ILE A 788 -22.72 -23.36 -8.15
C ILE A 788 -23.87 -22.34 -8.10
N ALA A 789 -25.06 -22.73 -8.54
CA ALA A 789 -26.25 -21.88 -8.53
C ALA A 789 -26.64 -21.46 -7.11
N ASN A 790 -26.43 -22.34 -6.12
CA ASN A 790 -26.65 -22.04 -4.70
C ASN A 790 -25.61 -21.05 -4.16
N THR A 791 -24.32 -21.20 -4.51
CA THR A 791 -23.27 -20.22 -4.16
C THR A 791 -23.55 -18.85 -4.75
N ILE A 792 -23.92 -18.75 -6.04
CA ILE A 792 -24.27 -17.48 -6.70
C ILE A 792 -25.49 -16.83 -6.02
N SER A 793 -26.53 -17.61 -5.73
CA SER A 793 -27.75 -17.12 -5.07
C SER A 793 -27.48 -16.64 -3.63
N HIS A 794 -26.60 -17.33 -2.91
CA HIS A 794 -26.15 -16.94 -1.56
C HIS A 794 -25.31 -15.65 -1.60
N LEU A 795 -24.41 -15.49 -2.58
CA LEU A 795 -23.66 -14.25 -2.81
C LEU A 795 -24.60 -13.07 -3.09
N LEU A 796 -25.56 -13.23 -4.01
CA LEU A 796 -26.57 -12.22 -4.35
C LEU A 796 -27.42 -11.77 -3.14
N GLY A 797 -27.64 -12.68 -2.17
CA GLY A 797 -28.33 -12.43 -0.91
C GLY A 797 -27.47 -11.85 0.23
N GLY A 798 -26.16 -11.67 0.03
CA GLY A 798 -25.22 -11.17 1.04
C GLY A 798 -24.47 -12.27 1.78
N ALA A 799 -23.41 -12.80 1.16
CA ALA A 799 -22.68 -13.95 1.69
C ALA A 799 -21.52 -13.62 2.65
N ASP A 800 -21.08 -14.68 3.34
CA ASP A 800 -19.71 -14.89 3.83
C ASP A 800 -18.67 -14.66 2.70
N ARG A 801 -17.64 -13.85 2.98
CA ARG A 801 -16.52 -13.55 2.05
C ARG A 801 -15.77 -14.80 1.58
N LEU A 802 -15.79 -15.87 2.37
CA LEU A 802 -15.14 -17.15 2.05
C LEU A 802 -16.00 -18.06 1.14
N ALA A 803 -17.22 -17.69 0.77
CA ALA A 803 -18.11 -18.53 -0.05
C ALA A 803 -17.49 -18.88 -1.42
N VAL A 804 -16.89 -17.90 -2.11
CA VAL A 804 -16.20 -18.12 -3.40
C VAL A 804 -14.99 -19.05 -3.23
N LEU A 805 -14.22 -18.89 -2.16
CA LEU A 805 -13.05 -19.72 -1.87
C LEU A 805 -13.43 -21.19 -1.63
N LYS A 806 -14.48 -21.41 -0.84
CA LYS A 806 -15.06 -22.75 -0.59
C LYS A 806 -15.58 -23.38 -1.88
N GLN A 807 -16.17 -22.58 -2.77
CA GLN A 807 -16.67 -23.03 -4.06
C GLN A 807 -15.53 -23.42 -5.04
N LEU A 808 -14.44 -22.65 -5.07
CA LEU A 808 -13.22 -22.97 -5.83
C LEU A 808 -12.56 -24.26 -5.30
N GLU A 809 -12.44 -24.41 -3.97
CA GLU A 809 -11.89 -25.62 -3.35
C GLU A 809 -12.77 -26.86 -3.63
N SER A 810 -14.10 -26.73 -3.50
CA SER A 810 -15.05 -27.79 -3.85
C SER A 810 -14.91 -28.22 -5.30
N LEU A 811 -14.71 -27.27 -6.23
CA LEU A 811 -14.53 -27.52 -7.66
C LEU A 811 -13.19 -28.20 -7.97
N GLU A 812 -12.12 -27.93 -7.21
CA GLU A 812 -10.83 -28.64 -7.31
C GLU A 812 -10.89 -30.11 -6.85
N GLN A 813 -11.91 -30.47 -6.07
CA GLN A 813 -12.13 -31.84 -5.58
C GLN A 813 -13.00 -32.70 -6.50
N GLN A 814 -13.70 -32.12 -7.48
CA GLN A 814 -14.62 -32.85 -8.36
C GLN A 814 -13.91 -33.53 -9.54
N ASP A 815 -13.19 -34.62 -9.27
CA ASP A 815 -12.43 -35.39 -10.27
C ASP A 815 -13.32 -36.19 -11.26
N GLN A 816 -14.65 -36.01 -11.20
CA GLN A 816 -15.63 -36.57 -12.16
C GLN A 816 -16.13 -35.54 -13.22
N LEU A 817 -15.84 -34.25 -13.06
CA LEU A 817 -16.29 -33.19 -13.97
C LEU A 817 -15.26 -32.93 -15.08
N SER A 818 -15.76 -32.52 -16.25
CA SER A 818 -14.97 -32.07 -17.41
C SER A 818 -13.93 -31.00 -17.03
N PRO A 819 -12.66 -31.13 -17.48
CA PRO A 819 -11.64 -30.12 -17.24
C PRO A 819 -12.04 -28.72 -17.74
N ALA A 820 -12.65 -28.61 -18.92
CA ALA A 820 -13.14 -27.33 -19.44
C ALA A 820 -14.26 -26.72 -18.57
N PHE A 821 -15.19 -27.53 -18.03
CA PHE A 821 -16.22 -27.05 -17.11
C PHE A 821 -15.59 -26.52 -15.81
N ARG A 822 -14.61 -27.24 -15.25
CA ARG A 822 -13.86 -26.81 -14.07
C ARG A 822 -13.09 -25.52 -14.34
N VAL A 823 -12.38 -25.39 -15.46
CA VAL A 823 -11.61 -24.19 -15.81
C VAL A 823 -12.52 -22.98 -16.06
N TYR A 824 -13.63 -23.15 -16.79
CA TYR A 824 -14.62 -22.09 -16.99
C TYR A 824 -15.11 -21.50 -15.66
N TRP A 825 -15.56 -22.35 -14.73
CA TRP A 825 -16.05 -21.88 -13.44
C TRP A 825 -14.93 -21.34 -12.53
N GLN A 826 -13.69 -21.84 -12.64
CA GLN A 826 -12.54 -21.20 -11.98
C GLN A 826 -12.33 -19.77 -12.51
N GLN A 827 -12.36 -19.54 -13.82
CA GLN A 827 -12.23 -18.20 -14.40
C GLN A 827 -13.37 -17.28 -13.94
N GLN A 828 -14.64 -17.67 -14.08
CA GLN A 828 -15.76 -16.80 -13.72
C GLN A 828 -15.80 -16.47 -12.21
N PHE A 829 -15.40 -17.40 -11.32
CA PHE A 829 -15.27 -17.09 -9.90
C PHE A 829 -14.04 -16.22 -9.59
N ILE A 830 -12.93 -16.37 -10.30
CA ILE A 830 -11.74 -15.53 -10.12
C ILE A 830 -12.02 -14.11 -10.61
N SER A 831 -12.60 -13.92 -11.80
CA SER A 831 -12.89 -12.58 -12.32
C SER A 831 -13.98 -11.84 -11.55
N PHE A 832 -14.89 -12.55 -10.87
CA PHE A 832 -15.73 -11.94 -9.83
C PHE A 832 -14.89 -11.39 -8.65
N MET A 833 -13.86 -12.12 -8.20
CA MET A 833 -12.98 -11.65 -7.12
C MET A 833 -12.06 -10.51 -7.58
N GLU A 834 -11.70 -10.45 -8.86
CA GLU A 834 -10.83 -9.42 -9.46
C GLU A 834 -11.47 -8.02 -9.47
N LEU A 835 -12.81 -7.92 -9.48
CA LEU A 835 -13.52 -6.65 -9.30
C LEU A 835 -13.12 -5.95 -7.99
N HIS A 836 -12.94 -6.71 -6.91
CA HIS A 836 -12.53 -6.21 -5.60
C HIS A 836 -11.58 -7.18 -4.87
N PRO A 837 -10.28 -7.22 -5.23
CA PRO A 837 -9.37 -8.29 -4.82
C PRO A 837 -9.16 -8.40 -3.31
N TRP A 838 -9.21 -7.28 -2.59
CA TRP A 838 -9.08 -7.22 -1.13
C TRP A 838 -10.34 -7.63 -0.37
N LYS A 839 -11.50 -7.59 -1.01
CA LYS A 839 -12.80 -7.90 -0.41
C LYS A 839 -13.11 -9.40 -0.40
N TRP A 840 -12.70 -10.10 -1.46
CA TRP A 840 -12.89 -11.54 -1.61
C TRP A 840 -11.63 -12.36 -1.27
N GLY A 841 -10.52 -11.70 -0.94
CA GLY A 841 -9.29 -12.34 -0.48
C GLY A 841 -8.30 -12.76 -1.57
N LEU A 842 -8.58 -12.46 -2.85
CA LEU A 842 -7.64 -12.70 -3.95
C LEU A 842 -6.30 -11.97 -3.72
N ALA A 843 -6.34 -10.75 -3.18
CA ALA A 843 -5.15 -10.01 -2.79
C ALA A 843 -4.31 -10.71 -1.69
N LEU A 844 -4.94 -11.58 -0.89
CA LEU A 844 -4.38 -12.18 0.32
C LEU A 844 -3.85 -13.61 0.11
N SER A 845 -4.11 -14.26 -1.04
CA SER A 845 -3.68 -15.63 -1.32
C SER A 845 -2.63 -15.70 -2.44
N PRO A 846 -1.35 -16.01 -2.12
CA PRO A 846 -0.34 -16.39 -3.10
C PRO A 846 -0.76 -17.59 -3.96
N ALA A 847 -1.47 -18.58 -3.39
CA ALA A 847 -1.95 -19.74 -4.14
C ALA A 847 -2.96 -19.35 -5.24
N LEU A 848 -3.89 -18.43 -4.97
CA LEU A 848 -4.79 -17.91 -6.01
C LEU A 848 -4.06 -17.02 -7.01
N LYS A 849 -3.13 -16.15 -6.59
CA LYS A 849 -2.34 -15.36 -7.54
C LYS A 849 -1.52 -16.23 -8.51
N LYS A 850 -1.04 -17.39 -8.03
CA LYS A 850 -0.43 -18.43 -8.86
C LYS A 850 -1.46 -19.09 -9.79
N ARG A 851 -2.69 -19.36 -9.33
CA ARG A 851 -3.78 -19.91 -10.15
C ARG A 851 -4.27 -18.93 -11.24
N VAL A 852 -4.36 -17.64 -10.94
CA VAL A 852 -4.66 -16.56 -11.91
C VAL A 852 -3.63 -16.59 -13.04
N ALA A 853 -2.35 -16.40 -12.72
CA ALA A 853 -1.28 -16.41 -13.72
C ALA A 853 -1.15 -17.75 -14.50
N GLN A 854 -1.62 -18.87 -13.92
CA GLN A 854 -1.74 -20.14 -14.65
C GLN A 854 -2.96 -20.20 -15.58
N LEU A 855 -4.10 -19.60 -15.23
CA LEU A 855 -5.28 -19.50 -16.08
C LEU A 855 -5.04 -18.52 -17.23
N ASP A 856 -4.43 -17.37 -16.95
CA ASP A 856 -4.03 -16.37 -17.96
C ASP A 856 -3.09 -17.00 -19.00
N ALA A 857 -2.11 -17.80 -18.54
CA ALA A 857 -1.17 -18.51 -19.41
C ALA A 857 -1.80 -19.62 -20.26
N LEU A 858 -3.06 -19.98 -20.02
CA LEU A 858 -3.87 -20.86 -20.89
C LEU A 858 -4.93 -20.10 -21.70
N ALA A 859 -5.12 -18.80 -21.44
CA ALA A 859 -6.23 -18.01 -21.92
C ALA A 859 -5.76 -16.95 -22.94
N VAL A 860 -5.90 -17.27 -24.22
CA VAL A 860 -5.92 -16.25 -25.30
C VAL A 860 -7.30 -15.55 -25.37
N GLY A 861 -8.22 -15.88 -24.44
CA GLY A 861 -9.54 -15.29 -24.23
C GLY A 861 -10.32 -16.01 -23.11
N GLU A 862 -11.52 -15.53 -22.75
CA GLU A 862 -12.41 -16.26 -21.83
C GLU A 862 -12.73 -17.66 -22.39
N THR A 863 -12.73 -18.69 -21.53
CA THR A 863 -13.18 -20.04 -21.94
C THR A 863 -14.67 -19.98 -22.29
N SER A 864 -15.08 -20.54 -23.44
CA SER A 864 -16.51 -20.58 -23.79
C SER A 864 -17.31 -21.41 -22.79
N GLN A 865 -18.45 -20.88 -22.32
CA GLN A 865 -19.42 -21.58 -21.48
C GLN A 865 -19.91 -22.91 -22.07
N THR A 866 -19.83 -23.09 -23.40
CA THR A 866 -20.22 -24.32 -24.10
C THR A 866 -19.07 -25.27 -24.39
N LEU A 867 -17.80 -24.94 -24.09
CA LEU A 867 -16.66 -25.74 -24.59
C LEU A 867 -16.68 -27.20 -24.07
N TRP A 868 -17.13 -27.41 -22.84
CA TRP A 868 -17.33 -28.75 -22.24
C TRP A 868 -18.45 -29.56 -22.90
N LEU A 869 -19.39 -28.90 -23.59
CA LEU A 869 -20.45 -29.51 -24.40
C LEU A 869 -19.96 -29.90 -25.80
N SER A 870 -18.77 -29.49 -26.22
CA SER A 870 -18.22 -29.89 -27.52
C SER A 870 -17.89 -31.38 -27.55
N THR A 871 -18.20 -32.01 -28.68
CA THR A 871 -17.83 -33.41 -28.97
C THR A 871 -16.31 -33.62 -28.93
N ILE A 872 -15.52 -32.57 -29.19
CA ILE A 872 -14.05 -32.58 -29.14
C ILE A 872 -13.57 -32.71 -27.69
N GLU A 873 -13.99 -31.82 -26.79
CA GLU A 873 -13.56 -31.84 -25.38
C GLU A 873 -14.07 -33.08 -24.63
N GLN A 874 -15.21 -33.65 -25.04
CA GLN A 874 -15.75 -34.90 -24.49
C GLN A 874 -14.95 -36.15 -24.91
N THR A 875 -14.32 -36.14 -26.09
CA THR A 875 -13.57 -37.30 -26.62
C THR A 875 -12.07 -37.19 -26.37
N VAL A 876 -11.51 -35.99 -26.45
CA VAL A 876 -10.10 -35.68 -26.13
C VAL A 876 -10.06 -34.39 -25.30
N PRO A 877 -10.25 -34.47 -23.96
CA PRO A 877 -10.22 -33.30 -23.09
C PRO A 877 -8.89 -32.56 -23.15
N SER A 878 -8.95 -31.23 -23.06
CA SER A 878 -7.78 -30.36 -23.17
C SER A 878 -6.67 -30.77 -22.22
N SER A 879 -5.53 -31.18 -22.78
CA SER A 879 -4.33 -31.51 -22.00
C SER A 879 -3.78 -30.32 -21.20
N GLU A 880 -4.24 -29.10 -21.49
CA GLU A 880 -3.88 -27.87 -20.76
C GLU A 880 -4.79 -27.69 -19.55
N TYR A 881 -6.10 -27.68 -19.75
CA TYR A 881 -7.08 -27.64 -18.66
C TYR A 881 -6.92 -28.84 -17.73
N ARG A 882 -6.69 -30.03 -18.29
CA ARG A 882 -6.41 -31.26 -17.56
C ARG A 882 -5.17 -31.12 -16.67
N LEU A 883 -4.04 -30.67 -17.21
CA LEU A 883 -2.82 -30.46 -16.42
C LEU A 883 -3.01 -29.38 -15.34
N LEU A 884 -3.85 -28.37 -15.59
CA LEU A 884 -4.17 -27.34 -14.60
C LEU A 884 -5.00 -27.88 -13.45
N VAL A 885 -6.05 -28.66 -13.73
CA VAL A 885 -6.94 -29.22 -12.68
C VAL A 885 -6.34 -30.44 -11.97
N GLU A 886 -5.41 -31.18 -12.61
CA GLU A 886 -4.56 -32.18 -11.96
C GLU A 886 -3.50 -31.55 -11.05
N GLN A 887 -3.04 -30.31 -11.35
CA GLN A 887 -2.23 -29.50 -10.43
C GLN A 887 -3.09 -28.90 -9.32
N LYS A 888 -3.36 -29.68 -8.26
CA LYS A 888 -4.01 -29.20 -7.03
C LYS A 888 -3.12 -28.18 -6.31
N LEU A 889 -3.71 -27.16 -5.66
CA LEU A 889 -2.95 -26.13 -4.96
C LEU A 889 -2.16 -26.70 -3.77
N GLU A 890 -0.92 -26.24 -3.58
CA GLU A 890 -0.02 -26.66 -2.49
C GLU A 890 -0.55 -26.24 -1.10
N THR A 891 -1.32 -25.15 -1.06
CA THR A 891 -1.95 -24.57 0.12
C THR A 891 -3.40 -24.23 -0.20
N LEU A 892 -4.32 -24.45 0.75
CA LEU A 892 -5.73 -24.09 0.58
C LEU A 892 -5.90 -22.56 0.70
N PRO A 893 -6.41 -21.85 -0.33
CA PRO A 893 -6.56 -20.40 -0.31
C PRO A 893 -7.31 -19.87 0.92
N GLN A 894 -8.35 -20.57 1.38
CA GLN A 894 -9.10 -20.18 2.57
C GLN A 894 -8.21 -20.04 3.83
N LYS A 895 -7.16 -20.86 3.97
CA LYS A 895 -6.20 -20.76 5.08
C LYS A 895 -5.28 -19.56 4.95
N GLU A 896 -4.81 -19.26 3.73
CA GLU A 896 -3.97 -18.09 3.46
C GLU A 896 -4.73 -16.80 3.72
N VAL A 897 -5.95 -16.70 3.17
CA VAL A 897 -6.87 -15.59 3.38
C VAL A 897 -7.17 -15.40 4.86
N ALA A 898 -7.53 -16.47 5.60
CA ALA A 898 -7.84 -16.36 7.02
C ALA A 898 -6.64 -15.90 7.86
N ALA A 899 -5.46 -16.48 7.64
CA ALA A 899 -4.26 -16.18 8.43
C ALA A 899 -3.73 -14.76 8.18
N ILE A 900 -3.77 -14.28 6.94
CA ILE A 900 -3.37 -12.91 6.60
C ILE A 900 -4.46 -11.92 7.02
N ALA A 901 -5.74 -12.25 6.88
CA ALA A 901 -6.85 -11.43 7.39
C ALA A 901 -6.78 -11.25 8.92
N GLU A 902 -6.36 -12.26 9.69
CA GLU A 902 -6.14 -12.14 11.14
C GLU A 902 -5.09 -11.06 11.46
N LEU A 903 -3.98 -11.03 10.72
CA LEU A 903 -2.90 -10.04 10.91
C LEU A 903 -3.31 -8.64 10.45
N TYR A 904 -4.03 -8.53 9.34
CA TYR A 904 -4.62 -7.26 8.89
C TYR A 904 -5.65 -6.73 9.88
N GLN A 905 -6.54 -7.58 10.41
CA GLN A 905 -7.54 -7.18 11.39
C GLN A 905 -6.90 -6.81 12.74
N SER A 906 -5.84 -7.50 13.16
CA SER A 906 -5.08 -7.15 14.36
C SER A 906 -4.38 -5.79 14.22
N ALA A 907 -3.80 -5.48 13.05
CA ALA A 907 -3.31 -4.14 12.74
C ALA A 907 -4.45 -3.10 12.65
N ALA A 908 -5.62 -3.47 12.12
CA ALA A 908 -6.79 -2.61 12.03
C ALA A 908 -7.42 -2.32 13.40
N ASN A 909 -7.29 -3.21 14.38
CA ASN A 909 -7.81 -3.00 15.73
C ASN A 909 -6.80 -2.32 16.67
N GLY A 910 -5.50 -2.51 16.44
CA GLY A 910 -4.42 -1.87 17.19
C GLY A 910 -4.41 -0.33 17.13
N ASP A 911 -3.67 0.27 18.06
CA ASP A 911 -3.62 1.73 18.22
C ASP A 911 -2.28 2.23 18.79
N TYR A 912 -2.04 3.54 18.68
CA TYR A 912 -0.86 4.18 19.24
C TYR A 912 -1.03 4.49 20.73
N GLN A 913 -0.16 3.92 21.56
CA GLN A 913 -0.12 4.12 23.01
C GLN A 913 1.12 4.89 23.44
N LEU A 914 1.00 5.66 24.53
CA LEU A 914 2.13 6.34 25.15
C LEU A 914 3.09 5.30 25.74
N ALA A 915 4.31 5.27 25.21
CA ALA A 915 5.40 4.41 25.64
C ALA A 915 6.38 5.15 26.58
N GLY A 916 6.45 6.48 26.46
CA GLY A 916 7.44 7.32 27.11
C GLY A 916 7.33 8.76 26.67
N TYR A 917 8.37 9.53 26.94
CA TYR A 917 8.49 10.93 26.49
C TYR A 917 9.96 11.34 26.40
N VAL A 918 10.22 12.44 25.70
CA VAL A 918 11.57 13.01 25.57
C VAL A 918 11.83 13.96 26.73
N LEU A 919 12.91 13.76 27.47
CA LEU A 919 13.36 14.62 28.55
C LEU A 919 13.84 15.99 28.02
N SER A 920 14.00 16.97 28.92
CA SER A 920 14.55 18.29 28.61
C SER A 920 15.94 18.28 27.97
N ASN A 921 16.70 17.18 28.14
CA ASN A 921 18.03 16.96 27.55
C ASN A 921 18.01 16.22 26.20
N GLY A 922 16.83 15.99 25.60
CA GLY A 922 16.66 15.31 24.31
C GLY A 922 16.76 13.78 24.36
N LYS A 923 16.94 13.15 25.53
CA LYS A 923 16.93 11.69 25.68
C LYS A 923 15.51 11.16 25.84
N ALA A 924 15.27 9.94 25.36
CA ALA A 924 14.06 9.18 25.66
C ALA A 924 14.04 8.72 27.12
N ASP A 925 12.89 8.88 27.78
CA ASP A 925 12.49 8.21 29.02
C ASP A 925 11.27 7.33 28.71
N LEU A 926 11.24 6.10 29.23
CA LEU A 926 10.21 5.09 28.90
C LEU A 926 9.45 4.67 30.15
N LEU A 927 8.12 4.68 30.07
CA LEU A 927 7.22 4.39 31.19
C LEU A 927 7.16 2.90 31.55
N GLN A 928 7.75 2.03 30.72
CA GLN A 928 7.75 0.57 30.84
C GLN A 928 9.03 0.00 30.21
N ASP A 929 9.53 -1.12 30.74
CA ASP A 929 10.55 -1.93 30.06
C ASP A 929 9.95 -2.53 28.78
N LEU A 930 10.33 -1.97 27.62
CA LEU A 930 9.93 -2.45 26.30
C LEU A 930 11.08 -3.25 25.67
N ASP A 931 10.75 -4.35 24.98
CA ASP A 931 11.75 -5.09 24.21
C ASP A 931 12.38 -4.16 23.16
N SER A 932 13.71 -4.22 23.06
CA SER A 932 14.58 -3.57 22.07
C SER A 932 14.08 -3.65 20.61
N ALA A 933 13.32 -4.68 20.26
CA ALA A 933 12.72 -4.85 18.93
C ALA A 933 11.44 -4.01 18.69
N THR A 934 10.88 -3.39 19.73
CA THR A 934 9.62 -2.63 19.65
C THR A 934 9.82 -1.35 18.82
N PRO A 935 9.08 -1.16 17.71
CA PRO A 935 9.13 0.11 16.99
C PRO A 935 8.50 1.22 17.84
N LEU A 936 9.21 2.34 17.92
CA LEU A 936 8.78 3.56 18.60
C LEU A 936 8.70 4.73 17.62
N TRP A 937 7.85 5.71 17.90
CA TRP A 937 7.65 6.94 17.11
C TRP A 937 7.68 8.16 18.03
N THR A 938 8.27 9.27 17.58
CA THR A 938 8.27 10.54 18.33
C THR A 938 8.58 11.73 17.40
N VAL A 939 8.58 12.95 17.93
CA VAL A 939 8.85 14.16 17.15
C VAL A 939 10.35 14.32 16.93
N ASN A 940 10.75 14.34 15.66
CA ASN A 940 12.10 14.60 15.21
C ASN A 940 12.35 16.11 15.15
N SER A 941 13.40 16.59 15.83
CA SER A 941 13.67 18.03 15.97
C SER A 941 14.18 18.68 14.67
N LEU A 942 14.64 17.89 13.70
CA LEU A 942 15.15 18.35 12.40
C LEU A 942 14.06 18.45 11.34
N THR A 943 13.10 17.52 11.33
CA THR A 943 11.98 17.49 10.35
C THR A 943 10.73 18.19 10.87
N GLY A 944 10.55 18.28 12.20
CA GLY A 944 9.30 18.73 12.81
C GLY A 944 8.14 17.75 12.60
N ALA A 945 8.42 16.50 12.22
CA ALA A 945 7.44 15.45 11.94
C ALA A 945 7.50 14.31 12.98
N ILE A 946 6.46 13.47 13.00
CA ILE A 946 6.39 12.27 13.83
C ILE A 946 7.04 11.11 13.06
N ASP A 947 8.31 10.85 13.35
CA ASP A 947 9.13 9.84 12.68
C ASP A 947 9.27 8.57 13.54
N ARG A 948 9.51 7.42 12.90
CA ARG A 948 9.97 6.21 13.60
C ARG A 948 11.35 6.48 14.21
N LEU A 949 11.47 6.27 15.52
CA LEU A 949 12.67 6.50 16.32
C LEU A 949 13.84 5.65 15.80
N LYS A 950 15.00 6.31 15.62
CA LYS A 950 16.26 5.70 15.21
C LYS A 950 17.36 5.97 16.26
N PRO A 951 18.41 5.14 16.32
CA PRO A 951 19.63 5.48 17.03
C PRO A 951 20.16 6.86 16.59
N ASP A 952 20.71 7.61 17.54
CA ASP A 952 21.35 8.92 17.34
C ASP A 952 20.48 10.02 16.68
N GLN A 953 19.16 9.83 16.62
CA GLN A 953 18.22 10.82 16.12
C GLN A 953 18.03 11.97 17.12
N SER A 954 18.03 13.22 16.63
CA SER A 954 17.74 14.39 17.47
C SER A 954 16.23 14.49 17.72
N LEU A 955 15.84 14.47 19.00
CA LEU A 955 14.44 14.41 19.44
C LEU A 955 13.99 15.76 20.00
N THR A 956 12.74 16.16 19.75
CA THR A 956 12.18 17.38 20.33
C THR A 956 11.91 17.17 21.83
N PRO A 957 12.44 18.01 22.73
CA PRO A 957 12.17 17.90 24.16
C PRO A 957 10.67 17.94 24.47
N TYR A 958 10.25 17.14 25.45
CA TYR A 958 8.86 16.97 25.87
C TYR A 958 7.92 16.38 24.79
N ALA A 959 8.44 15.88 23.67
CA ALA A 959 7.63 15.10 22.75
C ALA A 959 7.20 13.76 23.40
N PRO A 960 5.95 13.30 23.20
CA PRO A 960 5.58 11.94 23.59
C PRO A 960 6.33 10.93 22.71
N ILE A 961 6.64 9.77 23.30
CA ILE A 961 7.16 8.60 22.59
C ILE A 961 6.02 7.58 22.54
N LEU A 962 5.72 7.10 21.34
CA LEU A 962 4.59 6.23 21.07
C LEU A 962 5.06 4.84 20.63
N ARG A 963 4.34 3.81 21.06
CA ARG A 963 4.42 2.46 20.51
C ARG A 963 3.10 2.14 19.81
N PHE A 964 3.14 1.32 18.76
CA PHE A 964 1.92 0.70 18.26
C PHE A 964 1.62 -0.55 19.10
N ALA A 965 0.42 -0.63 19.67
CA ALA A 965 -0.01 -1.73 20.53
C ALA A 965 -1.17 -2.49 19.88
N LEU A 966 -1.08 -3.81 19.85
CA LEU A 966 -2.16 -4.67 19.37
C LEU A 966 -3.25 -4.81 20.43
N GLU A 967 -4.48 -5.06 19.98
CA GLU A 967 -5.58 -5.50 20.83
C GLU A 967 -5.19 -6.81 21.55
N GLY A 968 -5.41 -6.88 22.87
CA GLY A 968 -4.92 -7.97 23.73
C GLY A 968 -3.48 -7.79 24.25
N GLY A 969 -2.71 -6.84 23.73
CA GLY A 969 -1.39 -6.45 24.27
C GLY A 969 -0.20 -7.27 23.78
N ASP A 970 -0.39 -8.21 22.85
CA ASP A 970 0.70 -8.92 22.18
C ASP A 970 1.61 -7.97 21.37
N THR A 971 2.88 -8.34 21.23
CA THR A 971 3.77 -7.76 20.22
C THR A 971 3.45 -8.30 18.83
N ALA A 972 3.81 -7.54 17.78
CA ALA A 972 3.68 -7.98 16.39
C ALA A 972 4.38 -9.34 16.14
N ALA A 973 5.54 -9.57 16.74
CA ALA A 973 6.27 -10.83 16.65
C ALA A 973 5.55 -12.01 17.35
N GLN A 974 4.86 -11.77 18.47
CA GLN A 974 4.04 -12.79 19.13
C GLN A 974 2.80 -13.13 18.29
N GLN A 975 2.08 -12.11 17.79
CA GLN A 975 0.87 -12.33 16.99
C GLN A 975 1.19 -13.01 15.64
N LEU A 976 2.29 -12.63 14.98
CA LEU A 976 2.78 -13.33 13.76
C LEU A 976 3.11 -14.80 14.04
N ARG A 977 3.69 -15.12 15.21
CA ARG A 977 3.94 -16.51 15.63
C ARG A 977 2.65 -17.28 15.93
N LYS A 978 1.64 -16.65 16.54
CA LYS A 978 0.32 -17.26 16.76
C LYS A 978 -0.36 -17.60 15.44
N ALA A 979 -0.45 -16.64 14.50
CA ALA A 979 -1.03 -16.86 13.17
C ALA A 979 -0.25 -17.89 12.33
N THR A 980 1.09 -17.92 12.45
CA THR A 980 1.95 -18.97 11.84
C THR A 980 1.63 -20.36 12.38
N PHE A 981 1.46 -20.48 13.71
CA PHE A 981 1.16 -21.76 14.37
C PHE A 981 -0.28 -22.24 14.13
N SER A 982 -1.27 -21.35 14.13
CA SER A 982 -2.68 -21.69 13.92
C SER A 982 -2.98 -22.12 12.48
N SER A 983 -2.36 -21.47 11.50
CA SER A 983 -2.55 -21.76 10.06
C SER A 983 -1.68 -22.89 9.55
N GLY A 984 -0.50 -23.10 10.17
CA GLY A 984 0.58 -23.94 9.64
C GLY A 984 1.36 -23.30 8.48
N LEU A 985 1.07 -22.04 8.13
CA LEU A 985 1.73 -21.30 7.06
C LEU A 985 2.93 -20.52 7.60
N LYS A 986 4.03 -20.51 6.84
CA LYS A 986 5.23 -19.73 7.19
C LYS A 986 5.06 -18.25 6.84
N LEU A 987 4.22 -17.53 7.58
CA LEU A 987 3.83 -16.15 7.25
C LEU A 987 5.01 -15.15 7.17
N ALA A 988 6.11 -15.43 7.88
CA ALA A 988 7.34 -14.62 7.86
C ALA A 988 8.28 -14.89 6.67
N GLU A 989 8.04 -15.93 5.85
CA GLU A 989 8.83 -16.24 4.66
C GLU A 989 8.09 -15.80 3.37
N PRO A 990 8.80 -15.50 2.27
CA PRO A 990 8.16 -15.34 0.95
C PRO A 990 7.41 -16.62 0.55
N PRO A 991 6.24 -16.53 -0.12
CA PRO A 991 5.61 -15.32 -0.67
C PRO A 991 4.73 -14.53 0.33
N TYR A 992 4.57 -14.97 1.58
CA TYR A 992 3.63 -14.38 2.52
C TYR A 992 4.11 -13.05 3.11
N SER A 993 5.41 -12.93 3.42
CA SER A 993 5.98 -11.75 4.09
C SER A 993 5.75 -10.44 3.33
N SER A 994 5.79 -10.47 2.00
CA SER A 994 5.50 -9.31 1.13
C SER A 994 4.02 -8.90 1.11
N LEU A 995 3.11 -9.76 1.55
CA LEU A 995 1.67 -9.47 1.68
C LEU A 995 1.28 -8.95 3.06
N LEU A 996 2.10 -9.05 4.09
CA LEU A 996 1.72 -8.65 5.46
C LEU A 996 1.56 -7.12 5.62
N PRO A 997 0.79 -6.62 6.62
CA PRO A 997 0.83 -5.21 7.01
C PRO A 997 2.24 -4.76 7.40
N VAL A 998 2.55 -3.47 7.28
CA VAL A 998 3.91 -2.94 7.47
C VAL A 998 4.44 -3.17 8.89
N LEU A 999 3.56 -3.33 9.88
CA LEU A 999 3.87 -3.69 11.26
C LEU A 999 4.53 -5.07 11.43
N TYR A 1000 4.34 -5.98 10.48
CA TYR A 1000 4.78 -7.39 10.55
C TYR A 1000 5.89 -7.74 9.55
N ARG A 1001 6.58 -6.71 9.00
CA ARG A 1001 7.69 -6.83 8.06
C ARG A 1001 9.02 -6.47 8.72
#